data_AF-A0A1J4RTH6-F1
#
_entry.id   AF-A0A1J4RTH6-F1
#
_cell.length_a   1.000
_cell.length_b   1.000
_cell.length_c   1.000
_cell.angle_alpha   90.00
_cell.angle_beta   90.00
_cell.angle_gamma   90.00
#
_symmetry.space_group_name_H-M   'P 1'
#
loop_
_entity.id
_entity.type
_entity.pdbx_description
1 polymer ?
#
loop_
_entity_poly.entity_id
_entity_poly.type
_entity_poly.pdbx_seq_one_letter_code
_entity_poly.pdbx_strand_id
1 'polypeptide(L)'
;MAAIRDTKVTQLTVEAATITVELPEHATNDLLLVFGAKDAVANGAWTEIAAGGWTIGGYNNSTGASGFWAYKKATSSSETNPVFSQGDVDSIMAVAISIQGINTTTPINVSTGNGVTATSGQPSIDGVETTSSNCLVFYAVAADVGWGLTPYPGLQRIVSDDTGSTTLGVGWMFQATAGATGTRNFYGALAAGDDHTKFVVAVNDDGSATFIPPYHDIDTTMAEIVEPFTGTFYPFGGAWQTSLSIATIGSKSTAYDAISSIADSGVNPFHASSRITPALSKTNLGGTQFNFASAKDLTGGFLLGSTKFLTARDYIDTGFISNGGIQICLADSSNNYKSWMVGAQRSKTTSSDNRNFFAIQVDQSTDTGYATSVTPPTKTAIDKLLFVESSPLGIPAQDISQLVKINKAVIAGGSSTLPLSFTDLVSILNGYILPFAPIQGDGGILCYCPIQIGGSKAVAVDAENFSIQFPRQASQSTGYLDFHVDESVVGLIFDGRSGDVIKLRNGLIQSASKYKFEFLATVSTAATWDFTGLTVIGAIPTLRNIGTTGGFQSMSFIDCDQIAQNGATLNDVTINGTLHATAALLANDPSRIKNCSFISGGTKHAIEITAPGTYTFEGNTFTGFGANGTNSAAIFNDSGGAVTLNIYGGGKTPTVRNGAGASTTVNNSVTLEVNNPNSSFVGARVTIYANAGGPETEGTVLMLEEAINDAGVYRATQDYNFLGNQPVTVRAKLKGFIPFETTGTITSNGLTVTAIWQVDSIVV
;
A
#
# COMPACT_ATOMS: atom_id res chain seq x y z
N MET A 1 -10.13 10.64 21.22
CA MET A 1 -10.06 12.03 20.77
C MET A 1 -11.26 12.37 19.93
N ALA A 2 -11.40 13.65 19.57
CA ALA A 2 -12.38 14.13 18.59
C ALA A 2 -12.33 13.26 17.32
N ALA A 3 -13.44 12.57 17.04
CA ALA A 3 -13.54 11.63 15.92
C ALA A 3 -14.96 11.58 15.38
N ILE A 4 -15.10 11.46 14.07
CA ILE A 4 -16.42 11.28 13.44
C ILE A 4 -16.96 9.91 13.86
N ARG A 5 -18.16 9.91 14.45
CA ARG A 5 -18.92 8.69 14.75
C ARG A 5 -19.75 8.26 13.54
N ASP A 6 -20.57 9.18 13.05
CA ASP A 6 -21.52 8.93 11.97
C ASP A 6 -21.92 10.25 11.29
N THR A 7 -22.45 10.17 10.08
CA THR A 7 -22.87 11.32 9.27
C THR A 7 -24.19 11.07 8.56
N LYS A 8 -24.96 12.14 8.35
CA LYS A 8 -26.26 12.06 7.69
C LYS A 8 -26.48 13.26 6.78
N VAL A 9 -26.88 12.99 5.54
CA VAL A 9 -27.19 14.02 4.54
C VAL A 9 -28.70 14.16 4.45
N THR A 10 -29.18 15.40 4.41
CA THR A 10 -30.58 15.76 4.18
C THR A 10 -30.66 16.67 2.96
N GLN A 11 -31.55 16.33 2.03
CA GLN A 11 -31.76 17.09 0.79
C GLN A 11 -33.22 17.46 0.64
N LEU A 12 -33.47 18.71 0.24
CA LEU A 12 -34.76 19.21 -0.21
C LEU A 12 -34.61 19.70 -1.64
N THR A 13 -35.09 18.89 -2.57
CA THR A 13 -35.15 19.21 -4.01
C THR A 13 -36.36 20.07 -4.36
N VAL A 14 -37.34 20.17 -3.47
CA VAL A 14 -38.48 21.07 -3.59
C VAL A 14 -38.20 22.30 -2.73
N GLU A 15 -38.41 23.49 -3.30
CA GLU A 15 -38.13 24.74 -2.62
C GLU A 15 -38.93 24.85 -1.31
N ALA A 16 -38.24 25.18 -0.22
CA ALA A 16 -38.80 25.28 1.12
C ALA A 16 -38.17 26.43 1.91
N ALA A 17 -38.90 26.99 2.88
CA ALA A 17 -38.36 27.96 3.83
C ALA A 17 -37.68 27.32 5.04
N THR A 18 -37.80 26.00 5.18
CA THR A 18 -37.28 25.25 6.32
C THR A 18 -36.69 23.92 5.87
N ILE A 19 -35.68 23.45 6.60
CA ILE A 19 -35.11 22.11 6.49
C ILE A 19 -35.12 21.43 7.86
N THR A 20 -35.63 20.20 7.91
CA THR A 20 -35.51 19.32 9.08
C THR A 20 -34.32 18.40 8.86
N VAL A 21 -33.20 18.68 9.53
CA VAL A 21 -31.95 17.94 9.29
C VAL A 21 -31.99 16.62 10.06
N GLU A 22 -31.87 15.51 9.35
CA GLU A 22 -31.78 14.19 9.96
C GLU A 22 -30.46 14.07 10.73
N LEU A 23 -30.54 13.69 12.01
CA LEU A 23 -29.35 13.45 12.81
C LEU A 23 -28.80 12.03 12.57
N PRO A 24 -27.47 11.87 12.49
CA PRO A 24 -26.82 10.56 12.45
C PRO A 24 -26.91 9.86 13.81
N GLU A 25 -26.43 8.62 13.89
CA GLU A 25 -26.21 7.94 15.17
C GLU A 25 -25.30 8.78 16.08
N HIS A 26 -25.74 8.99 17.32
CA HIS A 26 -25.03 9.81 18.30
C HIS A 26 -25.29 9.33 19.72
N ALA A 27 -24.43 9.73 20.64
CA ALA A 27 -24.48 9.43 22.06
C ALA A 27 -24.40 10.71 22.89
N THR A 28 -24.70 10.61 24.19
CA THR A 28 -24.48 11.70 25.15
C THR A 28 -23.03 12.18 25.07
N ASN A 29 -22.85 13.50 25.06
CA ASN A 29 -21.58 14.23 24.95
C ASN A 29 -20.92 14.24 23.57
N ASP A 30 -21.50 13.63 22.54
CA ASP A 30 -21.05 13.88 21.17
C ASP A 30 -21.34 15.34 20.78
N LEU A 31 -20.50 15.92 19.92
CA LEU A 31 -20.79 17.17 19.23
C LEU A 31 -21.57 16.82 17.95
N LEU A 32 -22.77 17.37 17.83
CA LEU A 32 -23.53 17.39 16.60
C LEU A 32 -23.16 18.68 15.85
N LEU A 33 -22.57 18.56 14.68
CA LEU A 33 -22.16 19.66 13.82
C LEU A 33 -22.95 19.58 12.50
N VAL A 34 -23.58 20.68 12.11
CA VAL A 34 -24.35 20.80 10.88
C VAL A 34 -23.70 21.82 9.97
N PHE A 35 -23.55 21.48 8.69
CA PHE A 35 -23.31 22.42 7.61
C PHE A 35 -24.52 22.41 6.68
N GLY A 36 -24.93 23.57 6.18
CA GLY A 36 -26.01 23.67 5.21
C GLY A 36 -25.70 24.65 4.09
N ALA A 37 -26.34 24.39 2.95
CA ALA A 37 -26.27 25.16 1.72
C ALA A 37 -27.68 25.42 1.21
N LYS A 38 -27.86 26.57 0.53
CA LYS A 38 -29.03 26.86 -0.28
C LYS A 38 -28.65 27.64 -1.53
N ASP A 39 -29.51 27.49 -2.52
CA ASP A 39 -29.70 28.44 -3.63
C ASP A 39 -30.34 29.71 -3.03
N ALA A 40 -29.92 30.91 -3.39
CA ALA A 40 -30.30 32.14 -2.66
C ALA A 40 -30.62 33.31 -3.60
N VAL A 41 -31.91 33.58 -3.78
CA VAL A 41 -32.40 34.78 -4.48
C VAL A 41 -32.53 36.00 -3.54
N ALA A 42 -32.65 35.80 -2.22
CA ALA A 42 -32.82 36.89 -1.25
C ALA A 42 -32.11 36.69 0.12
N ASN A 43 -31.88 37.83 0.79
CA ASN A 43 -31.08 37.97 2.02
C ASN A 43 -31.92 37.71 3.28
N GLY A 44 -32.11 36.44 3.66
CA GLY A 44 -32.75 36.05 4.93
C GLY A 44 -31.77 35.43 5.92
N ALA A 45 -31.69 35.92 7.16
CA ALA A 45 -30.84 35.30 8.19
C ALA A 45 -31.34 33.88 8.54
N TRP A 46 -30.40 32.95 8.71
CA TRP A 46 -30.72 31.61 9.19
C TRP A 46 -31.11 31.65 10.67
N THR A 47 -32.27 31.08 11.01
CA THR A 47 -32.72 30.95 12.41
C THR A 47 -33.20 29.54 12.71
N GLU A 48 -32.88 29.04 13.89
CA GLU A 48 -33.48 27.81 14.44
C GLU A 48 -34.93 28.11 14.84
N ILE A 49 -35.90 27.38 14.28
CA ILE A 49 -37.34 27.61 14.58
C ILE A 49 -37.80 26.84 15.81
N ALA A 50 -37.25 25.66 16.07
CA ALA A 50 -37.74 24.76 17.11
C ALA A 50 -36.65 24.45 18.14
N ALA A 51 -36.89 24.90 19.37
CA ALA A 51 -36.01 24.87 20.54
C ALA A 51 -35.28 23.52 20.75
N GLY A 52 -33.98 23.50 20.47
CA GLY A 52 -33.12 22.37 20.81
C GLY A 52 -31.84 22.75 21.55
N GLY A 53 -31.54 24.03 21.74
CA GLY A 53 -30.25 24.46 22.31
C GLY A 53 -29.10 24.36 21.30
N TRP A 54 -29.40 24.49 20.01
CA TRP A 54 -28.37 24.63 18.98
C TRP A 54 -27.78 26.04 19.01
N THR A 55 -26.51 26.12 18.66
CA THR A 55 -25.80 27.39 18.47
C THR A 55 -25.49 27.55 16.99
N ILE A 56 -25.98 28.61 16.36
CA ILE A 56 -25.54 29.00 15.01
C ILE A 56 -24.13 29.57 15.15
N GLY A 57 -23.16 28.85 14.63
CA GLY A 57 -21.76 29.26 14.68
C GLY A 57 -21.41 30.34 13.66
N GLY A 58 -22.15 30.35 12.54
CA GLY A 58 -22.12 31.42 11.56
C GLY A 58 -22.92 31.09 10.31
N TYR A 59 -23.25 32.14 9.54
CA TYR A 59 -23.93 32.04 8.26
C TYR A 59 -23.51 33.18 7.34
N ASN A 60 -23.60 32.95 6.04
CA ASN A 60 -23.43 33.98 5.03
C ASN A 60 -24.61 33.97 4.07
N ASN A 61 -25.06 35.17 3.71
CA ASN A 61 -26.10 35.40 2.72
C ASN A 61 -25.50 36.24 1.62
N SER A 62 -24.93 35.57 0.61
CA SER A 62 -24.57 36.21 -0.64
C SER A 62 -25.69 36.06 -1.67
N THR A 63 -25.68 36.94 -2.68
CA THR A 63 -26.69 36.93 -3.75
C THR A 63 -26.29 35.83 -4.74
N GLY A 64 -26.97 34.70 -4.74
CA GLY A 64 -26.55 33.49 -5.46
C GLY A 64 -26.44 32.34 -4.48
N ALA A 65 -25.40 32.27 -3.64
CA ALA A 65 -25.25 31.19 -2.65
C ALA A 65 -25.38 31.65 -1.21
N SER A 66 -26.00 30.83 -0.37
CA SER A 66 -25.95 30.98 1.08
C SER A 66 -25.59 29.67 1.75
N GLY A 67 -24.89 29.77 2.88
CA GLY A 67 -24.59 28.63 3.71
C GLY A 67 -24.59 28.99 5.19
N PHE A 68 -24.62 27.96 6.02
CA PHE A 68 -24.54 28.10 7.46
C PHE A 68 -23.82 26.92 8.10
N TRP A 69 -23.37 27.12 9.34
CA TRP A 69 -23.01 26.03 10.22
C TRP A 69 -23.57 26.24 11.63
N ALA A 70 -23.95 25.14 12.26
CA ALA A 70 -24.54 25.12 13.58
C ALA A 70 -24.01 23.92 14.37
N TYR A 71 -24.01 24.02 15.70
CA TYR A 71 -23.58 22.91 16.54
C TYR A 71 -24.37 22.80 17.83
N LYS A 72 -24.39 21.59 18.39
CA LYS A 72 -24.97 21.28 19.69
C LYS A 72 -24.20 20.14 20.32
N LYS A 73 -24.02 20.19 21.64
CA LYS A 73 -23.58 19.01 22.40
C LYS A 73 -24.81 18.12 22.68
N ALA A 74 -24.77 16.87 22.24
CA ALA A 74 -25.81 15.90 22.51
C ALA A 74 -25.93 15.63 24.01
N THR A 75 -27.16 15.71 24.52
CA THR A 75 -27.52 15.38 25.90
C THR A 75 -27.92 13.91 26.04
N SER A 76 -28.38 13.30 24.94
CA SER A 76 -28.76 11.88 24.86
C SER A 76 -28.52 11.33 23.46
N SER A 77 -28.71 10.03 23.26
CA SER A 77 -28.76 9.38 21.93
C SER A 77 -30.11 9.53 21.21
N SER A 78 -31.02 10.30 21.78
CA SER A 78 -32.40 10.48 21.31
C SER A 78 -32.71 11.95 21.04
N GLU A 79 -31.73 12.71 20.54
CA GLU A 79 -31.95 14.09 20.14
C GLU A 79 -32.96 14.17 19.00
N THR A 80 -33.82 15.19 19.03
CA THR A 80 -34.76 15.46 17.95
C THR A 80 -34.05 16.16 16.79
N ASN A 81 -34.41 15.79 15.57
CA ASN A 81 -33.93 16.46 14.35
C ASN A 81 -34.16 17.97 14.42
N PRO A 82 -33.12 18.82 14.26
CA PRO A 82 -33.29 20.26 14.28
C PRO A 82 -34.00 20.76 13.02
N VAL A 83 -34.76 21.85 13.19
CA VAL A 83 -35.39 22.58 12.09
C VAL A 83 -34.73 23.93 11.93
N PHE A 84 -34.03 24.12 10.82
CA PHE A 84 -33.45 25.40 10.43
C PHE A 84 -34.37 26.09 9.42
N SER A 85 -34.42 27.41 9.50
CA SER A 85 -35.24 28.22 8.60
C SER A 85 -34.52 29.43 8.07
N GLN A 86 -35.11 29.93 7.00
CA GLN A 86 -34.67 31.12 6.30
C GLN A 86 -35.89 31.97 5.91
N GLY A 87 -35.62 33.20 5.43
CA GLY A 87 -36.65 34.14 5.02
C GLY A 87 -37.36 33.78 3.71
N ASP A 88 -36.76 32.93 2.89
CA ASP A 88 -37.18 32.65 1.51
C ASP A 88 -37.36 31.13 1.26
N VAL A 89 -37.95 30.78 0.13
CA VAL A 89 -38.28 29.40 -0.25
C VAL A 89 -37.31 28.99 -1.35
N ASP A 90 -36.34 28.11 -1.04
CA ASP A 90 -35.27 27.68 -1.96
C ASP A 90 -35.00 26.18 -1.81
N SER A 91 -34.22 25.59 -2.72
CA SER A 91 -33.66 24.26 -2.51
C SER A 91 -32.60 24.30 -1.39
N ILE A 92 -32.60 23.31 -0.51
CA ILE A 92 -31.74 23.30 0.68
C ILE A 92 -31.08 21.94 0.83
N MET A 93 -29.80 21.95 1.18
CA MET A 93 -29.04 20.77 1.53
C MET A 93 -28.35 20.95 2.87
N ALA A 94 -28.27 19.89 3.67
CA ALA A 94 -27.51 19.90 4.91
C ALA A 94 -26.83 18.56 5.17
N VAL A 95 -25.69 18.59 5.85
CA VAL A 95 -25.05 17.42 6.44
C VAL A 95 -24.92 17.61 7.94
N ALA A 96 -25.39 16.62 8.70
CA ALA A 96 -25.16 16.50 10.13
C ALA A 96 -24.04 15.48 10.39
N ILE A 97 -23.15 15.82 11.31
CA ILE A 97 -21.95 15.06 11.66
C ILE A 97 -21.97 14.87 13.18
N SER A 98 -21.92 13.62 13.64
CA SER A 98 -21.73 13.30 15.05
C SER A 98 -20.25 13.09 15.33
N ILE A 99 -19.72 13.76 16.34
CA ILE A 99 -18.30 13.75 16.69
C ILE A 99 -18.15 13.36 18.17
N GLN A 100 -17.51 12.23 18.42
CA GLN A 100 -17.25 11.72 19.76
C GLN A 100 -15.90 12.22 20.30
N GLY A 101 -15.68 12.09 21.62
CA GLY A 101 -14.37 12.39 22.24
C GLY A 101 -13.98 13.87 22.19
N ILE A 102 -14.96 14.76 22.16
CA ILE A 102 -14.78 16.22 22.10
C ILE A 102 -14.62 16.84 23.49
N ASN A 103 -14.02 18.03 23.54
CA ASN A 103 -14.05 18.84 24.76
C ASN A 103 -15.48 19.30 25.06
N THR A 104 -16.10 18.76 26.11
CA THR A 104 -17.52 19.00 26.41
C THR A 104 -17.83 20.41 26.93
N THR A 105 -16.81 21.20 27.23
CA THR A 105 -16.93 22.58 27.76
C THR A 105 -16.69 23.60 26.66
N THR A 106 -15.66 23.40 25.85
CA THR A 106 -15.28 24.28 24.74
C THR A 106 -15.09 23.47 23.46
N PRO A 107 -16.17 22.93 22.88
CA PRO A 107 -16.08 21.98 21.77
C PRO A 107 -15.54 22.59 20.48
N ILE A 108 -15.80 23.87 20.22
CA ILE A 108 -15.23 24.60 19.09
C ILE A 108 -13.92 25.26 19.50
N ASN A 109 -12.85 24.98 18.76
CA ASN A 109 -11.54 25.61 18.96
C ASN A 109 -11.48 26.99 18.31
N VAL A 110 -11.73 27.02 17.00
CA VAL A 110 -11.68 28.21 16.15
C VAL A 110 -12.56 27.96 14.92
N SER A 111 -13.10 29.03 14.34
CA SER A 111 -13.85 28.96 13.09
C SER A 111 -13.70 30.25 12.28
N THR A 112 -14.13 30.21 11.02
CA THR A 112 -14.26 31.40 10.16
C THR A 112 -15.52 32.23 10.47
N GLY A 113 -16.26 31.92 11.53
CA GLY A 113 -17.51 32.61 11.89
C GLY A 113 -18.53 32.57 10.77
N ASN A 114 -18.95 33.74 10.27
CA ASN A 114 -19.93 33.90 9.20
C ASN A 114 -19.47 33.40 7.81
N GLY A 115 -18.26 32.87 7.69
CA GLY A 115 -17.75 32.35 6.42
C GLY A 115 -17.38 33.46 5.43
N VAL A 116 -16.72 33.06 4.34
CA VAL A 116 -16.19 33.99 3.33
C VAL A 116 -16.88 33.73 1.99
N THR A 117 -17.47 34.79 1.41
CA THR A 117 -18.04 34.76 0.07
C THR A 117 -16.95 34.98 -0.99
N ALA A 118 -17.02 34.22 -2.07
CA ALA A 118 -16.34 34.55 -3.33
C ALA A 118 -17.34 34.41 -4.48
N THR A 119 -17.07 35.09 -5.60
CA THR A 119 -18.04 35.29 -6.70
C THR A 119 -17.63 34.63 -8.02
N SER A 120 -16.51 33.91 -8.03
CA SER A 120 -16.04 33.15 -9.20
C SER A 120 -14.85 32.24 -8.89
N GLY A 121 -14.66 31.24 -9.75
CA GLY A 121 -13.46 30.42 -9.80
C GLY A 121 -13.44 29.26 -8.80
N GLN A 122 -12.30 28.58 -8.74
CA GLN A 122 -12.11 27.42 -7.88
C GLN A 122 -12.31 27.78 -6.40
N PRO A 123 -13.14 27.04 -5.65
CA PRO A 123 -13.24 27.21 -4.21
C PRO A 123 -11.92 26.89 -3.51
N SER A 124 -11.18 27.93 -3.16
CA SER A 124 -10.04 27.90 -2.25
C SER A 124 -10.46 28.48 -0.90
N ILE A 125 -10.23 27.73 0.18
CA ILE A 125 -10.63 28.07 1.54
C ILE A 125 -9.39 28.24 2.39
N ASP A 126 -9.17 29.43 2.93
CA ASP A 126 -8.11 29.65 3.88
C ASP A 126 -8.39 28.93 5.19
N GLY A 127 -7.36 28.28 5.72
CA GLY A 127 -7.45 27.58 6.99
C GLY A 127 -7.58 28.52 8.19
N VAL A 128 -7.74 27.92 9.35
CA VAL A 128 -7.70 28.56 10.67
C VAL A 128 -6.39 28.24 11.39
N GLU A 129 -6.07 29.02 12.42
CA GLU A 129 -4.97 28.74 13.33
C GLU A 129 -5.52 28.11 14.60
N THR A 130 -5.29 26.80 14.78
CA THR A 130 -5.79 26.10 15.96
C THR A 130 -4.95 26.46 17.19
N THR A 131 -5.61 26.72 18.30
CA THR A 131 -4.95 27.08 19.57
C THR A 131 -4.59 25.85 20.42
N SER A 132 -5.10 24.68 20.04
CA SER A 132 -4.82 23.40 20.67
C SER A 132 -4.35 22.38 19.64
N SER A 133 -3.69 21.33 20.14
CA SER A 133 -3.29 20.16 19.36
C SER A 133 -4.45 19.15 19.27
N ASN A 134 -4.35 18.21 18.34
CA ASN A 134 -5.33 17.14 18.10
C ASN A 134 -6.73 17.64 17.69
N CYS A 135 -6.80 18.72 16.91
CA CYS A 135 -8.08 19.22 16.42
C CYS A 135 -8.58 18.44 15.21
N LEU A 136 -9.89 18.18 15.18
CA LEU A 136 -10.58 17.76 13.97
C LEU A 136 -11.04 19.01 13.21
N VAL A 137 -10.57 19.21 11.98
CA VAL A 137 -10.79 20.45 11.23
C VAL A 137 -11.64 20.15 10.00
N PHE A 138 -12.81 20.77 9.95
CA PHE A 138 -13.77 20.65 8.86
C PHE A 138 -13.65 21.85 7.93
N TYR A 139 -13.69 21.56 6.63
CA TYR A 139 -13.78 22.55 5.57
C TYR A 139 -15.08 22.30 4.82
N ALA A 140 -15.90 23.33 4.65
CA ALA A 140 -17.18 23.23 3.96
C ALA A 140 -17.33 24.35 2.92
N VAL A 141 -17.90 24.00 1.77
CA VAL A 141 -18.28 24.96 0.73
C VAL A 141 -19.74 24.72 0.37
N ALA A 142 -20.53 25.79 0.45
CA ALA A 142 -21.90 25.86 -0.06
C ALA A 142 -21.89 26.71 -1.34
N ALA A 143 -22.57 26.25 -2.38
CA ALA A 143 -22.74 27.02 -3.61
C ALA A 143 -24.14 26.82 -4.23
N ASP A 144 -24.50 27.76 -5.09
CA ASP A 144 -25.72 27.76 -5.89
C ASP A 144 -25.42 27.22 -7.28
N VAL A 145 -25.02 25.94 -7.32
CA VAL A 145 -24.85 25.19 -8.55
C VAL A 145 -25.30 23.75 -8.35
N GLY A 146 -25.83 23.15 -9.40
CA GLY A 146 -26.19 21.73 -9.44
C GLY A 146 -25.01 20.79 -9.67
N TRP A 147 -23.83 21.04 -9.08
CA TRP A 147 -22.66 20.16 -9.19
C TRP A 147 -22.06 19.91 -7.80
N GLY A 148 -21.90 18.64 -7.40
CA GLY A 148 -21.32 18.26 -6.11
C GLY A 148 -19.90 18.82 -5.89
N LEU A 149 -19.72 19.70 -4.90
CA LEU A 149 -18.38 20.21 -4.55
C LEU A 149 -17.58 19.14 -3.80
N THR A 150 -16.36 18.83 -4.27
CA THR A 150 -15.55 17.74 -3.68
C THR A 150 -14.20 18.22 -3.15
N PRO A 151 -13.80 17.90 -1.91
CA PRO A 151 -12.48 18.26 -1.41
C PRO A 151 -11.33 17.70 -2.26
N TYR A 152 -10.26 18.48 -2.40
CA TYR A 152 -9.02 18.02 -3.05
C TYR A 152 -8.28 16.99 -2.18
N PRO A 153 -7.36 16.20 -2.78
CA PRO A 153 -6.40 15.40 -2.04
C PRO A 153 -5.76 16.16 -0.86
N GLY A 154 -5.67 15.50 0.31
CA GLY A 154 -5.31 16.10 1.60
C GLY A 154 -6.47 16.28 2.58
N LEU A 155 -7.73 16.33 2.12
CA LEU A 155 -8.93 16.30 2.95
C LEU A 155 -9.74 15.02 2.72
N GLN A 156 -10.12 14.34 3.80
CA GLN A 156 -11.06 13.22 3.71
C GLN A 156 -12.48 13.73 3.47
N ARG A 157 -13.14 13.20 2.43
CA ARG A 157 -14.49 13.59 2.04
C ARG A 157 -15.54 13.09 3.03
N ILE A 158 -16.48 13.97 3.39
CA ILE A 158 -17.71 13.63 4.10
C ILE A 158 -18.88 13.60 3.11
N VAL A 159 -19.11 14.72 2.42
CA VAL A 159 -20.19 14.86 1.44
C VAL A 159 -19.70 15.68 0.25
N SER A 160 -20.22 15.36 -0.93
CA SER A 160 -19.97 16.07 -2.18
C SER A 160 -21.15 15.82 -3.11
N ASP A 161 -22.22 16.56 -2.91
CA ASP A 161 -23.56 16.22 -3.39
C ASP A 161 -24.34 17.51 -3.70
N ASP A 162 -25.44 17.39 -4.43
CA ASP A 162 -26.24 18.51 -4.93
C ASP A 162 -27.74 18.17 -5.03
N THR A 163 -28.57 19.21 -5.08
CA THR A 163 -30.04 19.10 -5.24
C THR A 163 -30.52 19.41 -6.66
N GLY A 164 -29.59 19.59 -7.60
CA GLY A 164 -29.83 20.14 -8.94
C GLY A 164 -29.70 21.67 -9.03
N SER A 165 -29.89 22.40 -7.92
CA SER A 165 -29.65 23.86 -7.88
C SER A 165 -28.74 24.33 -6.75
N THR A 166 -28.66 23.63 -5.61
CA THR A 166 -27.64 23.91 -4.58
C THR A 166 -26.69 22.73 -4.37
N THR A 167 -25.49 23.01 -3.89
CA THR A 167 -24.49 21.99 -3.57
C THR A 167 -23.80 22.25 -2.23
N LEU A 168 -23.41 21.16 -1.57
CA LEU A 168 -22.60 21.17 -0.36
C LEU A 168 -21.43 20.18 -0.48
N GLY A 169 -20.23 20.71 -0.34
CA GLY A 169 -19.01 19.93 -0.19
C GLY A 169 -18.46 20.07 1.22
N VAL A 170 -18.27 18.95 1.94
CA VAL A 170 -17.60 18.95 3.24
C VAL A 170 -16.48 17.92 3.25
N GLY A 171 -15.31 18.34 3.69
CA GLY A 171 -14.15 17.48 3.95
C GLY A 171 -13.52 17.79 5.30
N TRP A 172 -12.67 16.91 5.79
CA TRP A 172 -12.00 17.07 7.07
C TRP A 172 -10.53 16.65 7.03
N MET A 173 -9.76 17.17 7.98
CA MET A 173 -8.39 16.73 8.29
C MET A 173 -8.15 16.72 9.80
N PHE A 174 -7.10 16.03 10.21
CA PHE A 174 -6.64 16.00 11.60
C PHE A 174 -5.41 16.90 11.78
N GLN A 175 -5.49 17.84 12.71
CA GLN A 175 -4.41 18.76 13.05
C GLN A 175 -3.73 18.29 14.35
N ALA A 176 -2.70 17.46 14.21
CA ALA A 176 -2.01 16.86 15.36
C ALA A 176 -1.27 17.88 16.24
N THR A 177 -0.78 18.97 15.66
CA THR A 177 -0.03 20.02 16.38
C THR A 177 -0.74 21.36 16.20
N ALA A 178 -0.91 22.12 17.29
CA ALA A 178 -1.49 23.46 17.24
C ALA A 178 -0.81 24.35 16.19
N GLY A 179 -1.58 25.12 15.42
CA GLY A 179 -1.07 26.04 14.42
C GLY A 179 -1.95 26.15 13.17
N ALA A 180 -1.36 26.68 12.10
CA ALA A 180 -2.06 26.89 10.83
C ALA A 180 -2.44 25.55 10.17
N THR A 181 -3.71 25.46 9.76
CA THR A 181 -4.28 24.29 9.08
C THR A 181 -4.10 24.32 7.55
N GLY A 182 -3.68 25.48 7.03
CA GLY A 182 -3.39 25.71 5.62
C GLY A 182 -4.63 25.90 4.75
N THR A 183 -4.39 26.42 3.54
CA THR A 183 -5.45 26.61 2.53
C THR A 183 -5.79 25.29 1.86
N ARG A 184 -7.09 25.04 1.66
CA ARG A 184 -7.60 23.81 1.03
C ARG A 184 -8.51 24.14 -0.13
N ASN A 185 -8.41 23.32 -1.16
CA ASN A 185 -9.14 23.48 -2.39
C ASN A 185 -10.29 22.48 -2.49
N PHE A 186 -11.38 22.90 -3.11
CA PHE A 186 -12.47 22.04 -3.51
C PHE A 186 -12.64 22.10 -5.03
N TYR A 187 -13.15 21.00 -5.54
CA TYR A 187 -13.58 20.77 -6.90
C TYR A 187 -14.95 21.41 -7.11
N GLY A 188 -15.18 21.92 -8.32
CA GLY A 188 -16.41 22.57 -8.75
C GLY A 188 -16.09 23.93 -9.34
N ALA A 189 -16.39 24.12 -10.62
CA ALA A 189 -16.25 25.42 -11.25
C ALA A 189 -17.57 26.15 -11.03
N LEU A 190 -17.49 27.37 -10.55
CA LEU A 190 -18.64 28.26 -10.48
C LEU A 190 -18.55 29.13 -11.73
N ALA A 191 -19.62 29.21 -12.52
CA ALA A 191 -19.62 30.10 -13.68
C ALA A 191 -19.30 31.52 -13.23
N ALA A 192 -18.87 32.39 -14.16
CA ALA A 192 -18.63 33.78 -13.81
C ALA A 192 -19.95 34.42 -13.31
N GLY A 193 -20.04 34.68 -12.00
CA GLY A 193 -21.25 35.19 -11.35
C GLY A 193 -21.92 34.23 -10.37
N ASP A 194 -21.46 32.98 -10.27
CA ASP A 194 -21.94 32.03 -9.28
C ASP A 194 -21.16 32.23 -7.97
N ASP A 195 -21.90 32.50 -6.89
CA ASP A 195 -21.34 32.77 -5.57
C ASP A 195 -21.12 31.46 -4.78
N HIS A 196 -20.20 31.50 -3.82
CA HIS A 196 -20.02 30.41 -2.85
C HIS A 196 -19.63 30.91 -1.47
N THR A 197 -20.13 30.22 -0.46
CA THR A 197 -19.82 30.46 0.94
C THR A 197 -18.90 29.36 1.48
N LYS A 198 -17.84 29.77 2.17
CA LYS A 198 -16.81 28.87 2.69
C LYS A 198 -16.75 28.92 4.22
N PHE A 199 -16.67 27.76 4.85
CA PHE A 199 -16.51 27.63 6.30
C PHE A 199 -15.32 26.75 6.67
N VAL A 200 -14.64 27.11 7.75
CA VAL A 200 -13.72 26.22 8.46
C VAL A 200 -14.12 26.18 9.92
N VAL A 201 -14.23 24.97 10.47
CA VAL A 201 -14.58 24.74 11.89
C VAL A 201 -13.61 23.73 12.46
N ALA A 202 -12.81 24.15 13.45
CA ALA A 202 -11.93 23.26 14.20
C ALA A 202 -12.60 22.85 15.52
N VAL A 203 -12.61 21.54 15.79
CA VAL A 203 -13.22 20.93 16.96
C VAL A 203 -12.13 20.48 17.94
N ASN A 204 -12.26 20.89 19.19
CA ASN A 204 -11.35 20.53 20.28
C ASN A 204 -11.53 19.07 20.71
N ASP A 205 -10.39 18.45 20.94
CA ASP A 205 -10.28 17.15 21.58
C ASP A 205 -10.53 17.19 23.10
N ASP A 206 -10.95 16.06 23.67
CA ASP A 206 -11.07 15.83 25.12
C ASP A 206 -9.73 15.71 25.87
N GLY A 207 -8.61 15.63 25.15
CA GLY A 207 -7.25 15.53 25.69
C GLY A 207 -6.85 14.12 26.12
N SER A 208 -7.69 13.10 25.91
CA SER A 208 -7.45 11.73 26.40
C SER A 208 -6.42 10.95 25.58
N ALA A 209 -6.17 11.36 24.34
CA ALA A 209 -5.33 10.66 23.37
C ALA A 209 -5.71 9.17 23.13
N THR A 210 -6.91 8.72 23.53
CA THR A 210 -7.28 7.29 23.51
C THR A 210 -7.52 6.73 22.11
N PHE A 211 -8.05 7.57 21.21
CA PHE A 211 -8.42 7.21 19.83
C PHE A 211 -7.91 8.32 18.92
N ILE A 212 -6.93 8.06 18.02
CA ILE A 212 -6.55 8.99 16.94
C ILE A 212 -7.26 8.47 15.68
N PRO A 213 -8.10 9.24 14.98
CA PRO A 213 -8.71 8.79 13.73
C PRO A 213 -7.66 8.49 12.66
N PRO A 214 -7.95 7.65 11.66
CA PRO A 214 -7.07 7.46 10.51
C PRO A 214 -6.96 8.74 9.68
N TYR A 215 -5.74 9.18 9.35
CA TYR A 215 -5.51 10.32 8.47
C TYR A 215 -4.26 10.18 7.61
N HIS A 216 -4.21 10.96 6.53
CA HIS A 216 -3.00 11.12 5.72
C HIS A 216 -2.11 12.18 6.35
N ASP A 217 -0.80 11.93 6.46
CA ASP A 217 0.16 12.87 7.01
C ASP A 217 0.20 14.16 6.19
N ILE A 218 -0.31 15.24 6.82
CA ILE A 218 -0.47 16.56 6.21
C ILE A 218 0.85 17.24 5.84
N ASP A 219 1.98 16.77 6.37
CA ASP A 219 3.32 17.25 5.99
C ASP A 219 3.76 16.70 4.62
N THR A 220 2.95 15.83 4.02
CA THR A 220 3.22 15.21 2.72
C THR A 220 2.05 15.40 1.76
N THR A 221 2.35 15.48 0.46
CA THR A 221 1.32 15.59 -0.58
C THR A 221 1.06 14.22 -1.17
N MET A 222 -0.09 13.61 -0.82
CA MET A 222 -0.46 12.31 -1.37
C MET A 222 -0.72 12.35 -2.87
N ALA A 223 -1.49 13.33 -3.32
CA ALA A 223 -1.86 13.49 -4.71
C ALA A 223 -2.17 14.96 -5.02
N GLU A 224 -2.16 15.30 -6.31
CA GLU A 224 -2.44 16.64 -6.82
C GLU A 224 -3.40 16.51 -7.99
N ILE A 225 -4.46 17.32 -8.02
CA ILE A 225 -5.33 17.37 -9.19
C ILE A 225 -4.59 18.08 -10.33
N VAL A 226 -4.42 17.38 -11.45
CA VAL A 226 -3.82 17.95 -12.66
C VAL A 226 -4.86 18.76 -13.42
N GLU A 227 -6.02 18.14 -13.69
CA GLU A 227 -7.20 18.76 -14.27
C GLU A 227 -8.41 17.84 -14.01
N PRO A 228 -9.58 18.34 -13.59
CA PRO A 228 -10.66 17.47 -13.16
C PRO A 228 -11.86 17.46 -14.12
N PHE A 229 -11.65 17.73 -15.43
CA PHE A 229 -12.57 17.52 -16.56
C PHE A 229 -14.10 17.57 -16.27
N THR A 230 -14.59 18.75 -15.88
CA THR A 230 -16.00 19.09 -15.64
C THR A 230 -16.77 19.40 -16.93
N GLY A 231 -16.72 18.51 -17.92
CA GLY A 231 -17.41 18.75 -19.20
C GLY A 231 -16.69 19.73 -20.13
N THR A 232 -17.43 20.64 -20.76
CA THR A 232 -16.91 21.67 -21.69
C THR A 232 -16.54 22.98 -21.01
N PHE A 233 -16.97 23.17 -19.77
CA PHE A 233 -16.88 24.44 -19.05
C PHE A 233 -15.59 24.53 -18.24
N TYR A 234 -14.96 25.72 -18.29
CA TYR A 234 -13.87 26.23 -17.44
C TYR A 234 -12.91 25.18 -16.87
N PRO A 235 -12.03 24.62 -17.71
CA PRO A 235 -10.86 23.89 -17.21
C PRO A 235 -10.01 24.84 -16.36
N PHE A 236 -9.69 24.45 -15.12
CA PHE A 236 -9.16 25.35 -14.09
C PHE A 236 -7.76 25.90 -14.40
N GLY A 237 -7.05 25.24 -15.32
CA GLY A 237 -5.77 25.71 -15.80
C GLY A 237 -5.51 25.21 -17.20
N GLY A 238 -6.45 25.38 -18.13
CA GLY A 238 -6.25 25.05 -19.55
C GLY A 238 -7.47 25.32 -20.45
N ALA A 239 -7.41 24.82 -21.68
CA ALA A 239 -8.48 24.97 -22.66
C ALA A 239 -8.57 23.76 -23.60
N TRP A 240 -9.80 23.29 -23.83
CA TRP A 240 -10.11 22.39 -24.92
C TRP A 240 -9.84 23.07 -26.26
N GLN A 241 -9.16 22.36 -27.16
CA GLN A 241 -8.81 22.87 -28.47
C GLN A 241 -9.89 22.57 -29.51
N THR A 242 -9.85 23.30 -30.63
CA THR A 242 -10.70 23.07 -31.81
C THR A 242 -10.00 22.26 -32.91
N SER A 243 -8.78 21.81 -32.64
CA SER A 243 -7.99 20.94 -33.52
C SER A 243 -6.95 20.15 -32.72
N LEU A 244 -6.42 19.07 -33.30
CA LEU A 244 -5.34 18.28 -32.72
C LEU A 244 -3.99 18.77 -33.27
N SER A 245 -3.06 19.07 -32.38
CA SER A 245 -1.71 19.55 -32.73
C SER A 245 -0.78 18.44 -33.22
N ILE A 246 -1.09 17.18 -32.89
CA ILE A 246 -0.32 16.00 -33.29
C ILE A 246 -1.05 15.35 -34.46
N ALA A 247 -0.45 15.38 -35.66
CA ALA A 247 -1.07 14.87 -36.88
C ALA A 247 -1.13 13.32 -36.95
N THR A 248 -0.18 12.65 -36.28
CA THR A 248 -0.06 11.19 -36.29
C THR A 248 0.42 10.67 -34.95
N ILE A 249 -0.21 9.60 -34.46
CA ILE A 249 0.25 8.83 -33.28
C ILE A 249 0.58 7.42 -33.75
N GLY A 250 1.85 7.05 -33.66
CA GLY A 250 2.34 5.82 -34.26
C GLY A 250 2.10 5.82 -35.78
N SER A 251 1.44 4.77 -36.29
CA SER A 251 1.09 4.66 -37.71
C SER A 251 -0.31 5.16 -38.07
N LYS A 252 -1.02 5.83 -37.14
CA LYS A 252 -2.40 6.29 -37.33
C LYS A 252 -2.44 7.80 -37.45
N SER A 253 -3.23 8.32 -38.39
CA SER A 253 -3.57 9.75 -38.44
C SER A 253 -4.51 10.10 -37.29
N THR A 254 -4.49 11.33 -36.82
CA THR A 254 -5.45 11.81 -35.83
C THR A 254 -6.61 12.55 -36.51
N ALA A 255 -7.79 12.53 -35.89
CA ALA A 255 -8.96 13.26 -36.35
C ALA A 255 -9.60 13.97 -35.15
N TYR A 256 -9.83 15.27 -35.29
CA TYR A 256 -10.46 16.05 -34.23
C TYR A 256 -11.94 15.68 -34.08
N ASP A 257 -12.36 15.57 -32.82
CA ASP A 257 -13.73 15.46 -32.38
C ASP A 257 -13.99 16.48 -31.27
N ALA A 258 -15.17 17.11 -31.32
CA ALA A 258 -15.52 18.15 -30.37
C ALA A 258 -15.88 17.55 -29.01
N ILE A 259 -15.39 18.16 -27.93
CA ILE A 259 -15.76 17.75 -26.58
C ILE A 259 -17.19 18.20 -26.26
N SER A 260 -17.93 17.37 -25.53
CA SER A 260 -19.25 17.71 -24.97
C SER A 260 -19.27 17.54 -23.44
N SER A 261 -20.25 18.15 -22.77
CA SER A 261 -20.45 18.04 -21.32
C SER A 261 -21.62 17.13 -21.01
N ILE A 262 -21.50 16.32 -19.96
CA ILE A 262 -22.55 15.43 -19.50
C ILE A 262 -22.67 15.54 -18.01
N ALA A 263 -23.82 16.01 -17.52
CA ALA A 263 -24.11 16.06 -16.10
C ALA A 263 -24.11 14.66 -15.48
N ASP A 264 -23.81 14.61 -14.18
CA ASP A 264 -23.99 13.44 -13.31
C ASP A 264 -23.37 12.13 -13.82
N SER A 265 -22.22 12.27 -14.47
CA SER A 265 -21.52 11.18 -15.16
C SER A 265 -20.06 11.08 -14.75
N GLY A 266 -19.65 11.81 -13.71
CA GLY A 266 -18.31 11.81 -13.17
C GLY A 266 -17.94 10.54 -12.41
N VAL A 267 -16.78 10.57 -11.75
CA VAL A 267 -16.40 9.54 -10.76
C VAL A 267 -17.25 9.70 -9.50
N ASN A 268 -17.45 10.94 -9.07
CA ASN A 268 -18.58 11.30 -8.23
C ASN A 268 -19.82 11.40 -9.13
N PRO A 269 -20.93 10.72 -8.80
CA PRO A 269 -22.17 10.80 -9.58
C PRO A 269 -22.77 12.20 -9.66
N PHE A 270 -22.36 13.15 -8.81
CA PHE A 270 -22.83 14.55 -8.81
C PHE A 270 -21.94 15.49 -9.64
N HIS A 271 -21.02 14.93 -10.43
CA HIS A 271 -20.10 15.70 -11.26
C HIS A 271 -20.43 15.52 -12.74
N ALA A 272 -20.25 16.60 -13.50
CA ALA A 272 -20.15 16.50 -14.95
C ALA A 272 -18.88 15.74 -15.38
N SER A 273 -18.92 15.14 -16.56
CA SER A 273 -17.74 14.60 -17.25
C SER A 273 -17.61 15.18 -18.66
N SER A 274 -16.38 15.19 -19.17
CA SER A 274 -16.06 15.55 -20.55
C SER A 274 -16.21 14.34 -21.46
N ARG A 275 -17.04 14.46 -22.49
CA ARG A 275 -17.35 13.38 -23.43
C ARG A 275 -16.72 13.59 -24.80
N ILE A 276 -16.20 12.50 -25.36
CA ILE A 276 -15.86 12.36 -26.79
C ILE A 276 -16.80 11.36 -27.49
N THR A 277 -17.07 11.59 -28.77
CA THR A 277 -17.87 10.75 -29.68
C THR A 277 -17.19 10.60 -31.04
N PRO A 278 -16.00 9.99 -31.10
CA PRO A 278 -15.18 10.02 -32.29
C PRO A 278 -15.84 9.30 -33.47
N ALA A 279 -15.72 9.92 -34.65
CA ALA A 279 -16.28 9.38 -35.89
C ALA A 279 -15.70 7.99 -36.24
N LEU A 280 -16.53 7.17 -36.90
CA LEU A 280 -16.16 5.83 -37.36
C LEU A 280 -14.89 5.88 -38.24
N SER A 281 -13.83 5.19 -37.80
CA SER A 281 -12.60 5.07 -38.58
C SER A 281 -11.78 3.84 -38.20
N LYS A 282 -11.21 3.20 -39.23
CA LYS A 282 -10.21 2.13 -39.07
C LYS A 282 -8.77 2.64 -39.17
N THR A 283 -8.58 3.82 -39.76
CA THR A 283 -7.25 4.37 -40.08
C THR A 283 -6.86 5.52 -39.17
N ASN A 284 -7.84 6.16 -38.53
CA ASN A 284 -7.63 7.35 -37.71
C ASN A 284 -7.90 7.04 -36.24
N LEU A 285 -7.20 7.78 -35.38
CA LEU A 285 -7.54 7.93 -33.96
C LEU A 285 -8.35 9.22 -33.82
N GLY A 286 -9.64 9.10 -33.51
CA GLY A 286 -10.54 10.23 -33.32
C GLY A 286 -10.56 10.69 -31.87
N GLY A 287 -10.64 11.99 -31.62
CA GLY A 287 -10.81 12.50 -30.26
C GLY A 287 -10.43 13.97 -30.10
N THR A 288 -10.08 14.38 -28.89
CA THR A 288 -9.90 15.79 -28.53
C THR A 288 -8.53 16.07 -27.92
N GLN A 289 -8.20 17.36 -27.81
CA GLN A 289 -6.98 17.86 -27.18
C GLN A 289 -7.31 18.91 -26.13
N PHE A 290 -6.64 18.78 -25.00
CA PHE A 290 -6.59 19.74 -23.92
C PHE A 290 -5.19 20.36 -23.84
N ASN A 291 -5.11 21.69 -23.79
CA ASN A 291 -3.87 22.40 -23.49
C ASN A 291 -3.92 22.91 -22.06
N PHE A 292 -2.93 22.55 -21.26
CA PHE A 292 -2.72 23.17 -19.97
C PHE A 292 -2.28 24.64 -20.16
N ALA A 293 -2.74 25.52 -19.29
CA ALA A 293 -2.38 26.94 -19.23
C ALA A 293 -0.90 27.14 -18.87
N SER A 294 -0.32 26.16 -18.17
CA SER A 294 1.10 26.05 -17.89
C SER A 294 1.54 24.59 -17.91
N ALA A 295 2.81 24.37 -18.23
CA ALA A 295 3.40 23.03 -18.20
C ALA A 295 3.28 22.41 -16.80
N LYS A 296 2.94 21.13 -16.75
CA LYS A 296 2.74 20.34 -15.54
C LYS A 296 4.00 19.52 -15.25
N ASP A 297 4.43 19.55 -13.99
CA ASP A 297 5.53 18.73 -13.50
C ASP A 297 5.01 17.45 -12.84
N LEU A 298 5.30 16.33 -13.49
CA LEU A 298 4.90 14.99 -13.05
C LEU A 298 6.02 14.26 -12.30
N THR A 299 7.10 14.95 -11.92
CA THR A 299 8.19 14.40 -11.12
C THR A 299 7.68 13.89 -9.77
N GLY A 300 8.18 12.73 -9.35
CA GLY A 300 7.88 12.13 -8.04
C GLY A 300 6.55 11.39 -7.95
N GLY A 301 5.78 11.33 -9.04
CA GLY A 301 4.48 10.65 -9.08
C GLY A 301 4.12 10.13 -10.47
N PHE A 302 2.89 9.67 -10.62
CA PHE A 302 2.32 9.23 -11.89
C PHE A 302 0.87 9.64 -11.99
N LEU A 303 0.34 9.70 -13.21
CA LEU A 303 -1.04 10.10 -13.44
C LEU A 303 -1.98 8.94 -13.17
N LEU A 304 -3.13 9.21 -12.56
CA LEU A 304 -4.30 8.35 -12.49
C LEU A 304 -5.48 9.10 -13.12
N GLY A 305 -6.20 8.42 -14.01
CA GLY A 305 -7.42 8.94 -14.61
C GLY A 305 -8.47 7.85 -14.77
N SER A 306 -9.59 8.20 -15.41
CA SER A 306 -10.66 7.25 -15.69
C SER A 306 -11.36 7.51 -17.01
N THR A 307 -11.92 6.46 -17.58
CA THR A 307 -12.82 6.49 -18.73
C THR A 307 -14.07 5.66 -18.43
N LYS A 308 -15.21 6.02 -19.02
CA LYS A 308 -16.45 5.24 -18.88
C LYS A 308 -17.19 5.25 -20.21
N PHE A 309 -17.70 4.09 -20.62
CA PHE A 309 -18.63 4.02 -21.74
C PHE A 309 -20.01 4.50 -21.31
N LEU A 310 -20.69 5.23 -22.18
CA LEU A 310 -22.06 5.65 -21.92
C LEU A 310 -23.01 4.44 -21.89
N THR A 311 -22.84 3.55 -22.87
CA THR A 311 -23.61 2.33 -23.01
C THR A 311 -22.68 1.14 -23.19
N ALA A 312 -23.10 -0.03 -22.73
CA ALA A 312 -22.32 -1.26 -22.90
C ALA A 312 -22.01 -1.59 -24.38
N ARG A 313 -22.82 -1.09 -25.32
CA ARG A 313 -22.61 -1.24 -26.76
C ARG A 313 -21.34 -0.53 -27.24
N ASP A 314 -21.03 0.63 -26.66
CA ASP A 314 -19.89 1.46 -27.08
C ASP A 314 -18.57 0.69 -26.96
N TYR A 315 -18.48 -0.24 -26.01
CA TYR A 315 -17.34 -1.15 -25.86
C TYR A 315 -17.05 -2.00 -27.11
N ILE A 316 -18.11 -2.42 -27.83
CA ILE A 316 -17.97 -3.19 -29.07
C ILE A 316 -17.53 -2.28 -30.22
N ASP A 317 -17.86 -1.00 -30.13
CA ASP A 317 -17.57 0.00 -31.15
C ASP A 317 -16.13 0.56 -31.04
N THR A 318 -15.52 0.48 -29.85
CA THR A 318 -14.09 0.73 -29.61
C THR A 318 -13.19 -0.27 -30.35
N GLY A 319 -12.00 0.19 -30.72
CA GLY A 319 -11.01 -0.61 -31.44
C GLY A 319 -10.39 -1.73 -30.60
N PHE A 320 -10.07 -2.84 -31.25
CA PHE A 320 -9.15 -3.85 -30.72
C PHE A 320 -7.76 -3.26 -30.47
N ILE A 321 -6.94 -3.98 -29.70
CA ILE A 321 -5.53 -3.65 -29.45
C ILE A 321 -4.77 -3.42 -30.76
N SER A 322 -4.98 -4.28 -31.77
CA SER A 322 -4.35 -4.15 -33.09
C SER A 322 -4.72 -2.86 -33.85
N ASN A 323 -5.82 -2.21 -33.46
CA ASN A 323 -6.32 -0.99 -34.11
C ASN A 323 -5.97 0.29 -33.33
N GLY A 324 -5.41 0.17 -32.13
CA GLY A 324 -5.00 1.31 -31.30
C GLY A 324 -5.86 1.52 -30.05
N GLY A 325 -7.06 0.93 -29.96
CA GLY A 325 -7.93 1.03 -28.77
C GLY A 325 -8.21 2.48 -28.34
N ILE A 326 -8.34 2.67 -27.03
CA ILE A 326 -8.46 3.95 -26.32
C ILE A 326 -7.07 4.38 -25.91
N GLN A 327 -6.71 5.63 -26.21
CA GLN A 327 -5.37 6.16 -25.96
C GLN A 327 -5.40 7.46 -25.18
N ILE A 328 -4.42 7.56 -24.28
CA ILE A 328 -4.02 8.81 -23.63
C ILE A 328 -2.69 9.20 -24.25
N CYS A 329 -2.59 10.43 -24.72
CA CYS A 329 -1.33 10.96 -25.25
C CYS A 329 -0.97 12.24 -24.52
N LEU A 330 0.25 12.30 -24.00
CA LEU A 330 0.80 13.50 -23.36
C LEU A 330 1.86 14.09 -24.26
N ALA A 331 1.90 15.42 -24.33
CA ALA A 331 2.88 16.12 -25.13
C ALA A 331 3.37 17.42 -24.47
N ASP A 332 4.51 17.89 -24.97
CA ASP A 332 5.07 19.19 -24.63
C ASP A 332 4.75 20.25 -25.69
N SER A 333 5.23 21.47 -25.44
CA SER A 333 4.98 22.63 -26.30
C SER A 333 5.49 22.46 -27.73
N SER A 334 6.50 21.60 -27.92
CA SER A 334 7.10 21.26 -29.22
C SER A 334 6.40 20.10 -29.93
N ASN A 335 5.30 19.58 -29.36
CA ASN A 335 4.59 18.38 -29.84
C ASN A 335 5.44 17.11 -29.77
N ASN A 336 6.48 17.08 -28.94
CA ASN A 336 7.07 15.81 -28.53
C ASN A 336 6.02 15.09 -27.69
N TYR A 337 5.73 13.83 -28.00
CA TYR A 337 4.63 13.10 -27.40
C TYR A 337 5.00 11.67 -27.02
N LYS A 338 4.25 11.15 -26.05
CA LYS A 338 4.17 9.74 -25.75
C LYS A 338 2.72 9.37 -25.53
N SER A 339 2.32 8.24 -26.09
CA SER A 339 0.95 7.75 -26.07
C SER A 339 0.89 6.34 -25.51
N TRP A 340 -0.15 6.07 -24.74
CA TRP A 340 -0.42 4.82 -24.06
C TRP A 340 -1.83 4.36 -24.41
N MET A 341 -1.98 3.07 -24.69
CA MET A 341 -3.28 2.47 -24.90
C MET A 341 -3.83 2.04 -23.55
N VAL A 342 -4.85 2.73 -23.05
CA VAL A 342 -5.43 2.52 -21.71
C VAL A 342 -6.65 1.61 -21.69
N GLY A 343 -7.14 1.25 -22.87
CA GLY A 343 -8.25 0.34 -23.03
C GLY A 343 -8.43 -0.10 -24.47
N ALA A 344 -9.18 -1.19 -24.68
CA ALA A 344 -9.48 -1.70 -26.01
C ALA A 344 -10.63 -2.72 -25.94
N GLN A 345 -11.25 -2.98 -27.08
CA GLN A 345 -12.18 -4.09 -27.22
C GLN A 345 -11.49 -5.42 -26.91
N ARG A 346 -12.10 -6.23 -26.03
CA ARG A 346 -11.60 -7.52 -25.51
C ARG A 346 -10.28 -7.45 -24.73
N SER A 347 -9.87 -6.27 -24.27
CA SER A 347 -8.82 -6.21 -23.24
C SER A 347 -9.33 -6.85 -21.94
N LYS A 348 -8.42 -7.22 -21.05
CA LYS A 348 -8.75 -7.79 -19.72
C LYS A 348 -9.12 -6.75 -18.69
N THR A 349 -8.80 -5.48 -18.96
CA THR A 349 -8.90 -4.37 -18.00
C THR A 349 -9.90 -3.31 -18.44
N THR A 350 -10.57 -3.51 -19.57
CA THR A 350 -11.64 -2.63 -20.07
C THR A 350 -13.00 -3.30 -19.85
N SER A 351 -13.79 -2.75 -18.95
CA SER A 351 -15.18 -3.10 -18.67
C SER A 351 -16.13 -2.21 -19.47
N SER A 352 -17.19 -2.82 -20.02
CA SER A 352 -18.27 -2.11 -20.72
C SER A 352 -19.25 -1.43 -19.77
N ASP A 353 -19.39 -1.97 -18.55
CA ASP A 353 -20.48 -1.61 -17.64
C ASP A 353 -19.98 -0.78 -16.45
N ASN A 354 -18.66 -0.74 -16.25
CA ASN A 354 -18.02 -0.04 -15.15
C ASN A 354 -17.10 1.07 -15.66
N ARG A 355 -16.81 2.02 -14.78
CA ARG A 355 -15.74 2.98 -15.00
C ARG A 355 -14.39 2.26 -14.97
N ASN A 356 -13.57 2.54 -15.98
CA ASN A 356 -12.22 2.03 -16.12
C ASN A 356 -11.24 3.06 -15.56
N PHE A 357 -10.21 2.59 -14.85
CA PHE A 357 -9.13 3.43 -14.35
C PHE A 357 -7.86 3.15 -15.13
N PHE A 358 -6.98 4.14 -15.24
CA PHE A 358 -5.67 3.97 -15.84
C PHE A 358 -4.62 4.75 -15.06
N ALA A 359 -3.39 4.23 -15.03
CA ALA A 359 -2.22 4.88 -14.45
C ALA A 359 -1.08 5.00 -15.46
N ILE A 360 -0.42 6.16 -15.51
CA ILE A 360 0.65 6.47 -16.47
C ILE A 360 1.81 7.17 -15.77
N GLN A 361 2.98 6.53 -15.78
CA GLN A 361 4.26 7.15 -15.49
C GLN A 361 4.91 7.61 -16.80
N VAL A 362 5.02 8.93 -16.98
CA VAL A 362 5.49 9.52 -18.25
C VAL A 362 6.91 9.08 -18.61
N ASP A 363 7.78 9.02 -17.60
CA ASP A 363 9.19 8.70 -17.73
C ASP A 363 9.52 7.24 -17.36
N GLN A 364 8.58 6.32 -17.60
CA GLN A 364 8.81 4.89 -17.38
C GLN A 364 10.10 4.41 -18.07
N SER A 365 10.91 3.68 -17.33
CA SER A 365 12.12 2.99 -17.79
C SER A 365 11.78 1.76 -18.61
N THR A 366 10.70 1.06 -18.26
CA THR A 366 10.14 -0.03 -19.06
C THR A 366 9.09 0.55 -19.99
N ASP A 367 9.41 0.66 -21.29
CA ASP A 367 8.47 1.28 -22.21
C ASP A 367 7.29 0.36 -22.55
N THR A 368 6.15 0.67 -21.95
CA THR A 368 4.84 0.07 -22.24
C THR A 368 3.96 0.94 -23.14
N GLY A 369 4.52 2.04 -23.68
CA GLY A 369 3.80 2.98 -24.54
C GLY A 369 3.30 2.32 -25.84
N TYR A 370 2.24 2.88 -26.41
CA TYR A 370 1.77 2.53 -27.74
C TYR A 370 2.65 3.16 -28.82
N ALA A 371 2.97 4.45 -28.67
CA ALA A 371 3.79 5.21 -29.60
C ALA A 371 4.46 6.38 -28.92
N THR A 372 5.65 6.75 -29.41
CA THR A 372 6.43 7.89 -28.93
C THR A 372 7.00 8.63 -30.14
N SER A 373 7.06 9.97 -30.10
CA SER A 373 7.79 10.73 -31.11
C SER A 373 9.30 10.48 -31.02
N VAL A 374 10.04 10.93 -32.04
CA VAL A 374 11.51 10.79 -32.10
C VAL A 374 12.18 11.30 -30.82
N THR A 375 11.74 12.46 -30.35
CA THR A 375 12.09 12.99 -29.03
C THR A 375 10.89 12.77 -28.11
N PRO A 376 11.00 12.04 -26.99
CA PRO A 376 9.92 11.92 -26.02
C PRO A 376 9.68 13.23 -25.26
N PRO A 377 8.47 13.48 -24.74
CA PRO A 377 8.20 14.64 -23.90
C PRO A 377 8.93 14.50 -22.57
N THR A 378 9.34 15.63 -21.98
CA THR A 378 9.91 15.64 -20.63
C THR A 378 8.80 15.72 -19.59
N LYS A 379 8.88 14.92 -18.52
CA LYS A 379 7.87 14.89 -17.44
C LYS A 379 7.65 16.22 -16.71
N THR A 380 8.60 17.15 -16.81
CA THR A 380 8.53 18.50 -16.22
C THR A 380 7.90 19.53 -17.17
N ALA A 381 7.60 19.14 -18.42
CA ALA A 381 7.23 20.04 -19.50
C ALA A 381 5.93 19.64 -20.21
N ILE A 382 5.06 18.86 -19.55
CA ILE A 382 3.81 18.37 -20.15
C ILE A 382 2.80 19.52 -20.21
N ASP A 383 2.45 19.98 -21.40
CA ASP A 383 1.50 21.09 -21.61
C ASP A 383 0.27 20.70 -22.43
N LYS A 384 0.23 19.47 -22.96
CA LYS A 384 -0.88 18.95 -23.76
C LYS A 384 -1.26 17.54 -23.31
N LEU A 385 -2.55 17.28 -23.40
CA LEU A 385 -3.17 15.98 -23.20
C LEU A 385 -4.18 15.74 -24.31
N LEU A 386 -4.09 14.59 -24.97
CA LEU A 386 -5.05 14.17 -25.97
C LEU A 386 -5.74 12.88 -25.49
N PHE A 387 -7.05 12.84 -25.69
CA PHE A 387 -7.88 11.66 -25.52
C PHE A 387 -8.34 11.25 -26.90
N VAL A 388 -7.85 10.11 -27.38
CA VAL A 388 -8.16 9.64 -28.73
C VAL A 388 -8.43 8.15 -28.72
N GLU A 389 -9.26 7.66 -29.62
CA GLU A 389 -9.52 6.23 -29.78
C GLU A 389 -9.72 5.84 -31.24
N SER A 390 -9.56 4.55 -31.51
CA SER A 390 -10.00 3.95 -32.78
C SER A 390 -11.42 3.44 -32.63
N SER A 391 -12.27 3.75 -33.61
CA SER A 391 -13.69 3.39 -33.61
C SER A 391 -14.05 2.64 -34.90
N PRO A 392 -13.71 1.35 -35.03
CA PRO A 392 -13.81 0.64 -36.31
C PRO A 392 -15.21 0.10 -36.64
N LEU A 393 -16.11 -0.06 -35.66
CA LEU A 393 -17.40 -0.75 -35.81
C LEU A 393 -18.61 0.17 -35.58
N GLY A 394 -18.48 1.21 -34.77
CA GLY A 394 -19.51 2.21 -34.52
C GLY A 394 -18.91 3.51 -33.98
N ILE A 395 -19.76 4.40 -33.48
CA ILE A 395 -19.36 5.65 -32.83
C ILE A 395 -19.47 5.42 -31.32
N PRO A 396 -18.37 5.13 -30.62
CA PRO A 396 -18.38 5.03 -29.16
C PRO A 396 -18.59 6.41 -28.54
N ALA A 397 -19.23 6.43 -27.37
CA ALA A 397 -19.27 7.59 -26.49
C ALA A 397 -18.48 7.30 -25.22
N GLN A 398 -17.45 8.11 -24.94
CA GLN A 398 -16.59 7.96 -23.78
C GLN A 398 -16.57 9.20 -22.90
N ASP A 399 -16.80 8.97 -21.62
CA ASP A 399 -16.83 9.97 -20.56
C ASP A 399 -15.51 9.95 -19.79
N ILE A 400 -14.89 11.12 -19.64
CA ILE A 400 -13.62 11.36 -18.96
C ILE A 400 -13.88 12.36 -17.84
N SER A 401 -13.48 12.03 -16.60
CA SER A 401 -13.89 12.83 -15.45
C SER A 401 -12.78 13.58 -14.76
N GLN A 402 -11.56 13.04 -14.66
CA GLN A 402 -10.46 13.73 -13.97
C GLN A 402 -9.12 13.07 -14.19
N LEU A 403 -8.07 13.86 -13.99
CA LEU A 403 -6.66 13.45 -14.01
C LEU A 403 -5.98 13.95 -12.74
N VAL A 404 -5.39 13.01 -12.01
CA VAL A 404 -4.73 13.25 -10.73
C VAL A 404 -3.31 12.72 -10.80
N LYS A 405 -2.33 13.49 -10.32
CA LYS A 405 -0.97 13.01 -10.08
C LYS A 405 -0.93 12.39 -8.70
N ILE A 406 -0.67 11.09 -8.63
CA ILE A 406 -0.48 10.35 -7.38
C ILE A 406 1.01 10.35 -7.05
N ASN A 407 1.34 10.72 -5.82
CA ASN A 407 2.68 10.59 -5.26
C ASN A 407 2.73 9.36 -4.35
N LYS A 408 2.27 9.49 -3.09
CA LYS A 408 2.31 8.42 -2.07
C LYS A 408 1.41 8.77 -0.90
N ALA A 409 0.56 7.84 -0.48
CA ALA A 409 -0.22 7.98 0.75
C ALA A 409 0.66 7.68 1.97
N VAL A 410 0.72 8.60 2.94
CA VAL A 410 1.48 8.43 4.18
C VAL A 410 0.48 8.32 5.31
N ILE A 411 0.38 7.13 5.88
CA ILE A 411 -0.63 6.79 6.87
C ILE A 411 -0.16 7.21 8.27
N ALA A 412 -1.04 7.91 8.99
CA ALA A 412 -0.87 8.29 10.38
C ALA A 412 -2.17 8.07 11.17
N GLY A 413 -2.05 8.07 12.50
CA GLY A 413 -3.16 7.86 13.42
C GLY A 413 -3.21 6.47 14.05
N GLY A 414 -4.32 6.17 14.72
CA GLY A 414 -4.44 5.03 15.65
C GLY A 414 -3.67 5.26 16.95
N SER A 415 -4.04 4.51 17.99
CA SER A 415 -3.30 4.44 19.25
C SER A 415 -2.89 2.99 19.57
N SER A 416 -2.02 2.80 20.56
CA SER A 416 -1.64 1.44 20.98
C SER A 416 -2.80 0.64 21.58
N THR A 417 -3.86 1.32 22.06
CA THR A 417 -5.07 0.69 22.61
C THR A 417 -6.17 0.51 21.56
N LEU A 418 -6.23 1.39 20.56
CA LEU A 418 -7.17 1.35 19.44
C LEU A 418 -6.38 1.60 18.14
N PRO A 419 -5.63 0.59 17.67
CA PRO A 419 -4.86 0.70 16.44
C PRO A 419 -5.80 0.73 15.23
N LEU A 420 -5.32 1.33 14.13
CA LEU A 420 -6.02 1.36 12.85
C LEU A 420 -6.16 -0.06 12.28
N SER A 421 -7.38 -0.40 11.87
CA SER A 421 -7.69 -1.63 11.15
C SER A 421 -7.36 -1.51 9.66
N PHE A 422 -7.48 -2.62 8.91
CA PHE A 422 -7.35 -2.57 7.46
C PHE A 422 -8.41 -1.65 6.81
N THR A 423 -9.65 -1.67 7.31
CA THR A 423 -10.73 -0.78 6.81
C THR A 423 -10.37 0.69 6.98
N ASP A 424 -9.71 1.05 8.08
CA ASP A 424 -9.23 2.40 8.34
C ASP A 424 -8.12 2.82 7.37
N LEU A 425 -7.24 1.89 6.97
CA LEU A 425 -6.26 2.15 5.91
C LEU A 425 -6.96 2.42 4.58
N VAL A 426 -7.97 1.61 4.23
CA VAL A 426 -8.73 1.76 2.98
C VAL A 426 -9.49 3.08 2.96
N SER A 427 -10.05 3.52 4.09
CA SER A 427 -10.77 4.81 4.16
C SER A 427 -9.85 6.01 3.91
N ILE A 428 -8.57 5.95 4.33
CA ILE A 428 -7.58 6.98 3.98
C ILE A 428 -7.30 6.97 2.47
N LEU A 429 -7.04 5.78 1.91
CA LEU A 429 -6.68 5.64 0.49
C LEU A 429 -7.82 6.04 -0.46
N ASN A 430 -9.06 5.76 -0.07
CA ASN A 430 -10.27 6.08 -0.83
C ASN A 430 -11.04 7.28 -0.26
N GLY A 431 -10.44 8.05 0.67
CA GLY A 431 -11.07 9.23 1.27
C GLY A 431 -11.29 10.38 0.29
N TYR A 432 -10.93 10.17 -0.97
CA TYR A 432 -10.93 11.12 -2.08
C TYR A 432 -11.78 10.60 -3.22
N ILE A 433 -11.97 11.43 -4.24
CA ILE A 433 -12.89 11.11 -5.33
C ILE A 433 -12.43 9.97 -6.23
N LEU A 434 -11.16 9.94 -6.65
CA LEU A 434 -10.62 8.77 -7.35
C LEU A 434 -10.28 7.73 -6.28
N PRO A 435 -10.90 6.54 -6.31
CA PRO A 435 -10.49 5.48 -5.42
C PRO A 435 -9.08 5.04 -5.81
N PHE A 436 -8.10 5.27 -4.93
CA PHE A 436 -6.73 4.80 -5.14
C PHE A 436 -6.57 3.33 -4.79
N ALA A 437 -7.53 2.76 -4.06
CA ALA A 437 -7.54 1.39 -3.64
C ALA A 437 -8.96 0.81 -3.72
N PRO A 438 -9.58 0.73 -4.92
CA PRO A 438 -10.90 0.13 -5.09
C PRO A 438 -10.99 -1.23 -4.41
N ILE A 439 -12.07 -1.42 -3.65
CA ILE A 439 -12.35 -2.66 -2.91
C ILE A 439 -12.68 -3.79 -3.90
N GLN A 440 -12.12 -4.96 -3.64
CA GLN A 440 -12.37 -6.19 -4.38
C GLN A 440 -12.93 -7.26 -3.43
N GLY A 441 -14.13 -7.75 -3.73
CA GLY A 441 -14.84 -8.70 -2.87
C GLY A 441 -15.09 -8.14 -1.47
N ASP A 442 -15.03 -9.01 -0.45
CA ASP A 442 -15.43 -8.69 0.93
C ASP A 442 -14.28 -8.18 1.81
N GLY A 443 -13.06 -8.00 1.29
CA GLY A 443 -11.92 -7.60 2.13
C GLY A 443 -10.57 -7.39 1.43
N GLY A 444 -10.55 -7.32 0.09
CA GLY A 444 -9.34 -7.03 -0.68
C GLY A 444 -9.36 -5.63 -1.27
N ILE A 445 -8.19 -5.12 -1.66
CA ILE A 445 -8.07 -3.90 -2.48
C ILE A 445 -7.15 -4.13 -3.66
N LEU A 446 -7.44 -3.45 -4.78
CA LEU A 446 -6.50 -3.24 -5.87
C LEU A 446 -5.89 -1.85 -5.75
N CYS A 447 -4.66 -1.75 -5.24
CA CYS A 447 -4.03 -0.49 -4.89
C CYS A 447 -3.22 0.10 -6.05
N TYR A 448 -3.62 1.28 -6.51
CA TYR A 448 -2.93 2.09 -7.53
C TYR A 448 -1.97 3.11 -6.94
N CYS A 449 -1.81 3.19 -5.61
CA CYS A 449 -1.03 4.23 -4.93
C CYS A 449 0.11 3.58 -4.11
N PRO A 450 1.32 4.19 -4.07
CA PRO A 450 2.31 3.79 -3.09
C PRO A 450 1.82 4.13 -1.68
N ILE A 451 1.95 3.20 -0.74
CA ILE A 451 1.53 3.37 0.65
C ILE A 451 2.77 3.40 1.53
N GLN A 452 2.89 4.43 2.37
CA GLN A 452 3.85 4.46 3.47
C GLN A 452 3.13 4.36 4.81
N ILE A 453 3.61 3.48 5.68
CA ILE A 453 3.17 3.36 7.07
C ILE A 453 4.28 3.88 7.98
N GLY A 454 3.98 4.92 8.76
CA GLY A 454 4.94 5.66 9.56
C GLY A 454 5.55 6.86 8.82
N GLY A 455 6.37 7.65 9.51
CA GLY A 455 6.94 8.88 8.96
C GLY A 455 7.18 9.94 10.03
N SER A 456 6.74 11.17 9.76
CA SER A 456 6.83 12.31 10.67
C SER A 456 5.81 12.29 11.81
N LYS A 457 4.67 11.62 11.60
CA LYS A 457 3.59 11.51 12.59
C LYS A 457 3.52 10.09 13.15
N ALA A 458 3.05 10.00 14.39
CA ALA A 458 2.86 8.72 15.06
C ALA A 458 1.79 7.87 14.35
N VAL A 459 2.03 6.56 14.33
CA VAL A 459 1.11 5.59 13.74
C VAL A 459 0.98 4.35 14.62
N ALA A 460 -0.24 3.87 14.76
CA ALA A 460 -0.54 2.56 15.31
C ALA A 460 -1.50 1.83 14.38
N VAL A 461 -1.00 0.83 13.65
CA VAL A 461 -1.75 -0.03 12.73
C VAL A 461 -1.69 -1.47 13.24
N ASP A 462 -2.85 -2.12 13.28
CA ASP A 462 -3.00 -3.55 13.55
C ASP A 462 -4.03 -4.11 12.56
N ALA A 463 -3.55 -4.43 11.36
CA ALA A 463 -4.35 -4.98 10.29
C ALA A 463 -4.19 -6.50 10.23
N GLU A 464 -5.31 -7.22 10.18
CA GLU A 464 -5.35 -8.67 10.14
C GLU A 464 -6.34 -9.16 9.06
N ASN A 465 -6.08 -10.34 8.46
CA ASN A 465 -6.97 -11.00 7.50
C ASN A 465 -7.35 -10.12 6.29
N PHE A 466 -6.35 -9.46 5.70
CA PHE A 466 -6.54 -8.54 4.59
C PHE A 466 -5.90 -9.06 3.30
N SER A 467 -6.29 -8.49 2.16
CA SER A 467 -5.55 -8.68 0.91
C SER A 467 -5.30 -7.37 0.17
N ILE A 468 -4.06 -7.17 -0.28
CA ILE A 468 -3.65 -6.04 -1.12
C ILE A 468 -3.09 -6.61 -2.41
N GLN A 469 -3.68 -6.22 -3.53
CA GLN A 469 -3.15 -6.48 -4.85
C GLN A 469 -2.66 -5.19 -5.49
N PHE A 470 -1.53 -5.22 -6.19
CA PHE A 470 -1.14 -4.12 -7.08
C PHE A 470 -1.46 -4.49 -8.54
N PRO A 471 -1.81 -3.52 -9.41
CA PRO A 471 -2.08 -3.79 -10.81
C PRO A 471 -0.90 -4.45 -11.54
N ARG A 472 -1.22 -5.20 -12.60
CA ARG A 472 -0.23 -5.75 -13.50
C ARG A 472 0.19 -4.68 -14.49
N GLN A 473 1.49 -4.52 -14.71
CA GLN A 473 2.05 -3.65 -15.74
C GLN A 473 1.46 -3.97 -17.11
N ALA A 474 1.14 -2.92 -17.87
CA ALA A 474 0.48 -3.01 -19.15
C ALA A 474 1.31 -3.81 -20.17
N SER A 475 0.61 -4.63 -20.95
CA SER A 475 1.16 -5.50 -21.97
C SER A 475 0.09 -5.80 -23.02
N GLN A 476 0.32 -5.31 -24.24
CA GLN A 476 -0.58 -5.52 -25.39
C GLN A 476 -0.74 -7.02 -25.74
N SER A 477 0.29 -7.84 -25.51
CA SER A 477 0.23 -9.28 -25.80
C SER A 477 -0.62 -10.07 -24.80
N THR A 478 -0.67 -9.63 -23.54
CA THR A 478 -1.46 -10.29 -22.49
C THR A 478 -2.83 -9.65 -22.28
N GLY A 479 -3.06 -8.47 -22.86
CA GLY A 479 -4.32 -7.74 -22.87
C GLY A 479 -4.58 -6.88 -21.63
N TYR A 480 -3.57 -6.62 -20.79
CA TYR A 480 -3.66 -5.65 -19.68
C TYR A 480 -3.17 -4.30 -20.18
N LEU A 481 -3.97 -3.25 -20.04
CA LEU A 481 -3.72 -1.96 -20.71
C LEU A 481 -3.82 -0.76 -19.77
N ASP A 482 -4.28 -0.95 -18.54
CA ASP A 482 -4.59 0.13 -17.61
C ASP A 482 -3.39 0.67 -16.82
N PHE A 483 -2.32 -0.10 -16.63
CA PHE A 483 -1.25 0.27 -15.71
C PHE A 483 0.13 0.42 -16.37
N HIS A 484 0.44 1.62 -16.82
CA HIS A 484 1.71 2.00 -17.47
C HIS A 484 2.67 2.64 -16.46
N VAL A 485 3.01 1.91 -15.41
CA VAL A 485 3.90 2.34 -14.33
C VAL A 485 5.02 1.33 -14.18
N ASP A 486 6.24 1.79 -13.91
CA ASP A 486 7.39 0.91 -13.72
C ASP A 486 7.20 -0.01 -12.51
N GLU A 487 7.86 -1.16 -12.58
CA GLU A 487 8.09 -2.00 -11.41
C GLU A 487 8.74 -1.18 -10.29
N SER A 488 8.45 -1.53 -9.03
CA SER A 488 8.96 -0.86 -7.80
C SER A 488 8.46 0.57 -7.52
N VAL A 489 7.62 1.16 -8.36
CA VAL A 489 7.05 2.50 -8.10
C VAL A 489 5.93 2.43 -7.06
N VAL A 490 4.97 1.51 -7.25
CA VAL A 490 3.94 1.20 -6.27
C VAL A 490 4.39 0.10 -5.31
N GLY A 491 3.76 0.04 -4.13
CA GLY A 491 4.08 -0.93 -3.10
C GLY A 491 3.87 -0.40 -1.69
N LEU A 492 4.45 -1.10 -0.72
CA LEU A 492 4.48 -0.70 0.69
C LEU A 492 5.86 -0.19 1.09
N ILE A 493 5.86 0.91 1.83
CA ILE A 493 7.04 1.56 2.41
C ILE A 493 6.82 1.65 3.93
N PHE A 494 7.83 1.30 4.72
CA PHE A 494 7.79 1.32 6.17
C PHE A 494 8.81 2.30 6.73
N ASP A 495 8.35 3.21 7.58
CA ASP A 495 9.17 4.22 8.27
C ASP A 495 8.76 4.39 9.73
N GLY A 496 8.57 3.26 10.43
CA GLY A 496 8.17 3.24 11.84
C GLY A 496 9.21 3.89 12.76
N ARG A 497 8.76 4.81 13.58
CA ARG A 497 9.53 5.58 14.57
C ARG A 497 9.33 5.03 15.98
N SER A 498 10.15 5.50 16.91
CA SER A 498 10.03 5.09 18.31
C SER A 498 8.62 5.34 18.83
N GLY A 499 7.95 4.30 19.35
CA GLY A 499 6.58 4.39 19.85
C GLY A 499 5.49 4.02 18.84
N ASP A 500 5.81 3.89 17.56
CA ASP A 500 4.86 3.42 16.56
C ASP A 500 4.53 1.93 16.75
N VAL A 501 3.34 1.54 16.32
CA VAL A 501 2.90 0.13 16.27
C VAL A 501 2.55 -0.19 14.83
N ILE A 502 3.25 -1.15 14.22
CA ILE A 502 3.01 -1.55 12.83
C ILE A 502 2.90 -3.07 12.79
N LYS A 503 1.65 -3.54 12.74
CA LYS A 503 1.34 -4.96 12.65
C LYS A 503 0.48 -5.25 11.43
N LEU A 504 0.98 -6.14 10.58
CA LEU A 504 0.31 -6.60 9.37
C LEU A 504 0.29 -8.14 9.39
N ARG A 505 -0.78 -8.74 9.91
CA ARG A 505 -0.84 -10.16 10.29
C ARG A 505 -1.81 -10.93 9.42
N ASN A 506 -1.53 -12.21 9.15
CA ASN A 506 -2.42 -13.12 8.41
C ASN A 506 -2.95 -12.51 7.08
N GLY A 507 -2.14 -11.67 6.44
CA GLY A 507 -2.52 -10.94 5.22
C GLY A 507 -1.86 -11.51 3.97
N LEU A 508 -2.39 -11.12 2.82
CA LEU A 508 -1.82 -11.44 1.50
C LEU A 508 -1.52 -10.15 0.75
N ILE A 509 -0.26 -9.94 0.37
CA ILE A 509 0.15 -8.85 -0.52
C ILE A 509 0.73 -9.47 -1.78
N GLN A 510 0.20 -9.11 -2.94
CA GLN A 510 0.60 -9.74 -4.20
C GLN A 510 0.53 -8.81 -5.40
N SER A 511 1.31 -9.12 -6.43
CA SER A 511 1.09 -8.63 -7.78
C SER A 511 1.73 -9.56 -8.80
N ALA A 512 1.22 -9.53 -10.03
CA ALA A 512 1.86 -10.18 -11.17
C ALA A 512 3.06 -9.37 -11.70
N SER A 513 3.15 -8.08 -11.36
CA SER A 513 4.29 -7.22 -11.65
C SER A 513 5.02 -6.89 -10.36
N LYS A 514 6.33 -6.64 -10.43
CA LYS A 514 7.09 -6.42 -9.22
C LYS A 514 6.71 -5.09 -8.55
N TYR A 515 6.49 -5.15 -7.23
CA TYR A 515 6.16 -3.99 -6.42
C TYR A 515 7.12 -3.85 -5.25
N LYS A 516 7.14 -2.66 -4.65
CA LYS A 516 8.02 -2.33 -3.55
C LYS A 516 7.54 -2.92 -2.22
N PHE A 517 8.45 -3.49 -1.46
CA PHE A 517 8.24 -3.84 -0.04
C PHE A 517 9.48 -3.38 0.74
N GLU A 518 9.48 -2.12 1.14
CA GLU A 518 10.70 -1.42 1.55
C GLU A 518 10.64 -0.91 2.99
N PHE A 519 11.67 -1.23 3.76
CA PHE A 519 11.95 -0.60 5.05
C PHE A 519 13.01 0.48 4.85
N LEU A 520 12.65 1.73 5.13
CA LEU A 520 13.58 2.85 4.98
C LEU A 520 14.76 2.70 5.94
N ALA A 521 15.90 3.29 5.61
CA ALA A 521 17.09 3.28 6.47
C ALA A 521 16.86 3.96 7.84
N THR A 522 15.78 4.72 7.96
CA THR A 522 15.40 5.51 9.13
C THR A 522 14.45 4.81 10.09
N VAL A 523 14.06 3.56 9.81
CA VAL A 523 13.21 2.76 10.70
C VAL A 523 13.87 2.56 12.07
N SER A 524 13.04 2.52 13.11
CA SER A 524 13.49 2.37 14.49
C SER A 524 13.24 0.95 15.01
N THR A 525 14.22 0.41 15.73
CA THR A 525 14.05 -0.83 16.52
C THR A 525 13.22 -0.61 17.79
N ALA A 526 12.85 0.63 18.11
CA ALA A 526 11.99 0.99 19.23
C ALA A 526 10.50 1.13 18.84
N ALA A 527 10.16 0.90 17.56
CA ALA A 527 8.78 0.68 17.15
C ALA A 527 8.38 -0.78 17.47
N THR A 528 7.08 -1.04 17.58
CA THR A 528 6.52 -2.39 17.71
C THR A 528 6.18 -2.94 16.34
N TRP A 529 6.73 -4.10 15.99
CA TRP A 529 6.57 -4.72 14.69
C TRP A 529 5.98 -6.13 14.83
N ASP A 530 5.06 -6.51 13.94
CA ASP A 530 4.55 -7.88 13.84
C ASP A 530 4.05 -8.19 12.42
N PHE A 531 4.67 -9.16 11.77
CA PHE A 531 4.33 -9.61 10.42
C PHE A 531 3.91 -11.09 10.38
N THR A 532 3.53 -11.66 11.53
CA THR A 532 3.20 -13.08 11.66
C THR A 532 2.08 -13.47 10.70
N GLY A 533 2.31 -14.52 9.92
CA GLY A 533 1.34 -15.04 8.94
C GLY A 533 1.22 -14.19 7.68
N LEU A 534 1.97 -13.10 7.52
CA LEU A 534 1.96 -12.31 6.29
C LEU A 534 2.55 -13.09 5.12
N THR A 535 1.87 -13.09 3.99
CA THR A 535 2.37 -13.65 2.73
C THR A 535 2.60 -12.53 1.72
N VAL A 536 3.83 -12.44 1.21
CA VAL A 536 4.28 -11.44 0.23
C VAL A 536 4.67 -12.16 -1.06
N ILE A 537 4.02 -11.84 -2.17
CA ILE A 537 4.21 -12.54 -3.46
C ILE A 537 4.61 -11.59 -4.57
N GLY A 538 5.78 -11.78 -5.19
CA GLY A 538 6.19 -10.95 -6.34
C GLY A 538 6.77 -9.58 -5.97
N ALA A 539 7.12 -9.35 -4.71
CA ALA A 539 7.69 -8.08 -4.26
C ALA A 539 9.18 -7.94 -4.62
N ILE A 540 9.73 -6.73 -4.40
CA ILE A 540 11.17 -6.43 -4.30
C ILE A 540 11.45 -6.04 -2.84
N PRO A 541 11.77 -7.00 -1.96
CA PRO A 541 11.91 -6.72 -0.54
C PRO A 541 13.26 -6.08 -0.20
N THR A 542 13.20 -4.89 0.40
CA THR A 542 14.36 -4.23 1.02
C THR A 542 14.15 -4.20 2.52
N LEU A 543 14.71 -5.18 3.23
CA LEU A 543 14.55 -5.30 4.67
C LEU A 543 15.56 -4.42 5.42
N ARG A 544 15.37 -4.27 6.73
CA ARG A 544 16.27 -3.56 7.66
C ARG A 544 16.20 -4.18 9.05
N ASN A 545 17.16 -3.85 9.91
CA ASN A 545 17.08 -4.23 11.31
C ASN A 545 15.96 -3.45 12.03
N ILE A 546 14.84 -4.12 12.30
CA ILE A 546 13.71 -3.61 13.06
C ILE A 546 13.67 -4.12 14.52
N GLY A 547 14.75 -4.77 14.98
CA GLY A 547 14.86 -5.38 16.31
C GLY A 547 14.79 -6.90 16.27
N THR A 548 15.01 -7.53 17.43
CA THR A 548 14.99 -9.00 17.60
C THR A 548 13.63 -9.50 18.11
N THR A 549 12.97 -8.71 18.95
CA THR A 549 11.62 -8.97 19.47
C THR A 549 10.62 -8.33 18.51
N GLY A 550 9.95 -9.12 17.67
CA GLY A 550 9.08 -8.60 16.60
C GLY A 550 9.78 -8.40 15.24
N GLY A 551 10.94 -9.03 15.01
CA GLY A 551 11.59 -9.04 13.69
C GLY A 551 10.71 -9.63 12.57
N PHE A 552 11.31 -9.95 11.41
CA PHE A 552 10.57 -10.66 10.37
C PHE A 552 10.36 -12.11 10.81
N GLN A 553 9.19 -12.40 11.38
CA GLN A 553 8.87 -13.66 12.02
C GLN A 553 7.68 -14.33 11.38
N SER A 554 7.76 -15.65 11.15
CA SER A 554 6.62 -16.48 10.73
C SER A 554 5.87 -15.94 9.50
N MET A 555 6.60 -15.31 8.57
CA MET A 555 6.05 -14.76 7.32
C MET A 555 6.58 -15.53 6.11
N SER A 556 5.93 -15.33 4.96
CA SER A 556 6.31 -16.00 3.71
C SER A 556 6.62 -15.00 2.60
N PHE A 557 7.76 -15.20 1.94
CA PHE A 557 8.10 -14.58 0.66
C PHE A 557 7.98 -15.64 -0.43
N ILE A 558 7.16 -15.38 -1.45
CA ILE A 558 6.90 -16.33 -2.54
C ILE A 558 7.19 -15.62 -3.86
N ASP A 559 8.04 -16.20 -4.70
CA ASP A 559 8.38 -15.65 -6.01
C ASP A 559 8.69 -14.14 -5.95
N CYS A 560 9.36 -13.69 -4.89
CA CYS A 560 9.86 -12.33 -4.81
C CYS A 560 11.11 -12.17 -5.67
N ASP A 561 11.43 -10.94 -6.07
CA ASP A 561 12.78 -10.59 -6.49
C ASP A 561 13.79 -10.77 -5.32
N GLN A 562 15.04 -10.39 -5.51
CA GLN A 562 16.07 -10.59 -4.49
C GLN A 562 15.69 -9.85 -3.20
N ILE A 563 15.58 -10.58 -2.10
CA ILE A 563 15.35 -10.03 -0.77
C ILE A 563 16.69 -9.46 -0.30
N ALA A 564 16.77 -8.15 -0.05
CA ALA A 564 17.94 -7.55 0.56
C ALA A 564 17.83 -7.61 2.10
N GLN A 565 18.71 -8.38 2.76
CA GLN A 565 18.66 -8.57 4.22
C GLN A 565 18.96 -7.27 4.98
N ASN A 566 20.07 -6.58 4.64
CA ASN A 566 20.55 -5.36 5.29
C ASN A 566 20.52 -5.41 6.84
N GLY A 567 20.97 -6.52 7.41
CA GLY A 567 20.98 -6.74 8.87
C GLY A 567 19.60 -7.02 9.48
N ALA A 568 18.55 -7.25 8.69
CA ALA A 568 17.29 -7.76 9.20
C ALA A 568 17.46 -9.13 9.87
N THR A 569 16.67 -9.35 10.92
CA THR A 569 16.51 -10.67 11.56
C THR A 569 15.33 -11.39 10.92
N LEU A 570 15.59 -12.56 10.33
CA LEU A 570 14.60 -13.45 9.75
C LEU A 570 14.51 -14.69 10.65
N ASN A 571 13.35 -14.95 11.22
CA ASN A 571 13.11 -16.13 12.05
C ASN A 571 11.82 -16.84 11.64
N ASP A 572 11.85 -18.16 11.46
CA ASP A 572 10.69 -18.93 11.01
C ASP A 572 10.08 -18.42 9.69
N VAL A 573 10.90 -17.83 8.82
CA VAL A 573 10.46 -17.29 7.53
C VAL A 573 10.51 -18.37 6.47
N THR A 574 9.48 -18.45 5.64
CA THR A 574 9.50 -19.27 4.42
C THR A 574 9.87 -18.42 3.21
N ILE A 575 10.89 -18.82 2.47
CA ILE A 575 11.29 -18.23 1.20
C ILE A 575 11.11 -19.30 0.12
N ASN A 576 10.09 -19.13 -0.70
CA ASN A 576 9.68 -20.10 -1.71
C ASN A 576 9.81 -19.53 -3.11
N GLY A 577 10.81 -20.00 -3.85
CA GLY A 577 11.12 -19.48 -5.18
C GLY A 577 11.74 -18.08 -5.15
N THR A 578 12.14 -17.62 -6.33
CA THR A 578 12.59 -16.24 -6.55
C THR A 578 12.52 -15.89 -8.02
N LEU A 579 12.17 -14.63 -8.31
CA LEU A 579 12.20 -14.05 -9.64
C LEU A 579 13.60 -13.51 -10.02
N HIS A 580 14.48 -13.27 -9.04
CA HIS A 580 15.82 -12.74 -9.31
C HIS A 580 16.69 -13.72 -10.11
N ALA A 581 17.68 -13.22 -10.85
CA ALA A 581 18.53 -14.08 -11.68
C ALA A 581 19.52 -14.95 -10.87
N THR A 582 19.92 -14.52 -9.67
CA THR A 582 21.02 -15.13 -8.91
C THR A 582 20.54 -15.95 -7.70
N ALA A 583 19.99 -15.27 -6.70
CA ALA A 583 19.60 -15.85 -5.41
C ALA A 583 18.32 -15.21 -4.86
N ALA A 584 17.61 -15.93 -4.00
CA ALA A 584 16.40 -15.43 -3.35
C ALA A 584 16.70 -14.38 -2.27
N LEU A 585 17.77 -14.55 -1.51
CA LEU A 585 18.18 -13.67 -0.41
C LEU A 585 19.63 -13.18 -0.60
N LEU A 586 19.84 -11.87 -0.58
CA LEU A 586 21.15 -11.24 -0.46
C LEU A 586 21.46 -11.00 1.02
N ALA A 587 22.35 -11.80 1.59
CA ALA A 587 22.67 -11.81 3.00
C ALA A 587 24.04 -11.18 3.29
N ASN A 588 24.05 -10.18 4.15
CA ASN A 588 25.28 -9.58 4.69
C ASN A 588 25.61 -10.09 6.10
N ASP A 589 24.66 -10.75 6.76
CA ASP A 589 24.85 -11.35 8.08
C ASP A 589 24.01 -12.64 8.22
N PRO A 590 24.54 -13.80 7.77
CA PRO A 590 23.87 -15.08 7.92
C PRO A 590 23.49 -15.44 9.36
N SER A 591 24.12 -14.84 10.39
CA SER A 591 23.80 -15.16 11.79
C SER A 591 22.40 -14.72 12.24
N ARG A 592 21.77 -13.84 11.45
CA ARG A 592 20.42 -13.32 11.68
C ARG A 592 19.33 -14.08 10.91
N ILE A 593 19.68 -15.17 10.25
CA ILE A 593 18.75 -16.02 9.51
C ILE A 593 18.60 -17.32 10.31
N LYS A 594 17.43 -17.53 10.90
CA LYS A 594 17.19 -18.64 11.82
C LYS A 594 15.89 -19.36 11.51
N ASN A 595 15.89 -20.68 11.65
CA ASN A 595 14.70 -21.52 11.49
C ASN A 595 13.93 -21.26 10.17
N CYS A 596 14.62 -20.76 9.13
CA CYS A 596 13.98 -20.41 7.88
C CYS A 596 13.91 -21.63 6.95
N SER A 597 12.86 -21.67 6.12
CA SER A 597 12.68 -22.69 5.09
C SER A 597 12.92 -22.08 3.72
N PHE A 598 13.93 -22.60 3.01
CA PHE A 598 14.23 -22.21 1.64
C PHE A 598 13.78 -23.32 0.68
N ILE A 599 12.91 -22.97 -0.25
CA ILE A 599 12.35 -23.89 -1.25
C ILE A 599 12.74 -23.38 -2.63
N SER A 600 13.44 -24.20 -3.40
CA SER A 600 13.89 -23.83 -4.75
C SER A 600 12.73 -23.76 -5.73
N GLY A 601 12.68 -22.67 -6.51
CA GLY A 601 11.84 -22.55 -7.71
C GLY A 601 12.52 -23.04 -8.99
N GLY A 602 13.73 -23.63 -8.91
CA GLY A 602 14.47 -24.11 -10.08
C GLY A 602 16.00 -24.02 -9.94
N THR A 603 16.65 -23.33 -10.87
CA THR A 603 18.13 -23.36 -11.05
C THR A 603 18.90 -22.28 -10.29
N LYS A 604 18.32 -21.67 -9.26
CA LYS A 604 18.86 -20.47 -8.58
C LYS A 604 19.33 -20.79 -7.16
N HIS A 605 20.08 -19.88 -6.55
CA HIS A 605 20.55 -20.02 -5.17
C HIS A 605 19.49 -19.61 -4.14
N ALA A 606 19.56 -20.15 -2.93
CA ALA A 606 18.73 -19.70 -1.81
C ALA A 606 19.28 -18.38 -1.26
N ILE A 607 20.57 -18.38 -0.92
CA ILE A 607 21.25 -17.27 -0.27
C ILE A 607 22.53 -16.93 -1.04
N GLU A 608 22.73 -15.64 -1.30
CA GLU A 608 23.99 -15.05 -1.74
C GLU A 608 24.62 -14.30 -0.56
N ILE A 609 25.81 -14.73 -0.14
CA ILE A 609 26.55 -14.13 0.99
C ILE A 609 27.58 -13.15 0.43
N THR A 610 27.51 -11.89 0.86
CA THR A 610 28.36 -10.81 0.36
C THR A 610 29.45 -10.35 1.34
N ALA A 611 29.42 -10.82 2.58
CA ALA A 611 30.42 -10.49 3.60
C ALA A 611 31.17 -11.75 4.07
N PRO A 612 32.52 -11.72 4.14
CA PRO A 612 33.27 -12.82 4.72
C PRO A 612 33.13 -12.81 6.24
N GLY A 613 33.24 -13.97 6.88
CA GLY A 613 33.07 -14.06 8.33
C GLY A 613 32.78 -15.47 8.83
N THR A 614 32.61 -15.59 10.15
CA THR A 614 32.15 -16.82 10.79
C THR A 614 30.76 -16.57 11.36
N TYR A 615 29.79 -17.39 10.97
CA TYR A 615 28.38 -17.18 11.29
C TYR A 615 27.79 -18.41 11.97
N THR A 616 26.96 -18.18 12.99
CA THR A 616 26.07 -19.19 13.57
C THR A 616 24.83 -19.29 12.70
N PHE A 617 24.56 -20.45 12.10
CA PHE A 617 23.51 -20.62 11.12
C PHE A 617 22.51 -21.70 11.59
N GLU A 618 21.46 -21.25 12.25
CA GLU A 618 20.64 -22.08 13.14
C GLU A 618 19.30 -22.48 12.50
N GLY A 619 18.97 -23.77 12.52
CA GLY A 619 17.63 -24.29 12.18
C GLY A 619 17.19 -24.15 10.72
N ASN A 620 18.02 -23.59 9.84
CA ASN A 620 17.64 -23.34 8.45
C ASN A 620 17.60 -24.63 7.63
N THR A 621 16.63 -24.71 6.72
CA THR A 621 16.45 -25.88 5.83
C THR A 621 16.42 -25.47 4.36
N PHE A 622 16.91 -26.37 3.50
CA PHE A 622 17.00 -26.16 2.05
C PHE A 622 16.38 -27.35 1.32
N THR A 623 15.46 -27.08 0.40
CA THR A 623 14.74 -28.10 -0.39
C THR A 623 14.78 -27.78 -1.87
N GLY A 624 15.13 -28.76 -2.70
CA GLY A 624 15.12 -28.63 -4.17
C GLY A 624 16.35 -27.93 -4.78
N PHE A 625 17.41 -27.68 -4.01
CA PHE A 625 18.67 -27.11 -4.51
C PHE A 625 19.61 -28.19 -5.06
N GLY A 626 20.46 -27.81 -6.00
CA GLY A 626 21.45 -28.67 -6.64
C GLY A 626 22.71 -28.91 -5.80
N ALA A 627 23.65 -29.67 -6.37
CA ALA A 627 24.88 -30.08 -5.69
C ALA A 627 25.90 -28.93 -5.49
N ASN A 628 26.93 -29.19 -4.68
CA ASN A 628 28.08 -28.29 -4.48
C ASN A 628 28.70 -27.87 -5.82
N GLY A 629 29.09 -26.59 -5.91
CA GLY A 629 29.72 -26.01 -7.10
C GLY A 629 28.77 -25.72 -8.28
N THR A 630 27.50 -26.12 -8.21
CA THR A 630 26.52 -25.88 -9.28
C THR A 630 25.89 -24.49 -9.18
N ASN A 631 25.35 -23.98 -10.30
CA ASN A 631 24.59 -22.70 -10.33
C ASN A 631 23.27 -22.75 -9.54
N SER A 632 22.88 -23.93 -9.05
CA SER A 632 21.69 -24.16 -8.25
C SER A 632 22.01 -24.62 -6.83
N ALA A 633 23.26 -24.51 -6.37
CA ALA A 633 23.62 -24.80 -4.98
C ALA A 633 22.79 -23.93 -4.01
N ALA A 634 22.54 -24.40 -2.79
CA ALA A 634 21.72 -23.65 -1.83
C ALA A 634 22.35 -22.30 -1.47
N ILE A 635 23.66 -22.27 -1.24
CA ILE A 635 24.40 -21.06 -0.87
C ILE A 635 25.39 -20.70 -1.97
N PHE A 636 25.41 -19.43 -2.34
CA PHE A 636 26.45 -18.81 -3.14
C PHE A 636 27.26 -17.86 -2.25
N ASN A 637 28.52 -18.18 -2.00
CA ASN A 637 29.43 -17.26 -1.33
C ASN A 637 30.12 -16.38 -2.37
N ASP A 638 29.65 -15.14 -2.51
CA ASP A 638 30.22 -14.12 -3.39
C ASP A 638 30.93 -13.01 -2.59
N SER A 639 31.33 -13.31 -1.36
CA SER A 639 31.96 -12.33 -0.47
C SER A 639 33.40 -11.95 -0.85
N GLY A 640 33.99 -12.64 -1.83
CA GLY A 640 35.40 -12.52 -2.18
C GLY A 640 36.38 -13.03 -1.11
N GLY A 641 35.89 -13.69 -0.05
CA GLY A 641 36.71 -14.16 1.07
C GLY A 641 36.22 -15.46 1.73
N ALA A 642 36.81 -15.78 2.88
CA ALA A 642 36.48 -16.97 3.65
C ALA A 642 35.19 -16.77 4.47
N VAL A 643 34.27 -17.72 4.33
CA VAL A 643 33.04 -17.83 5.12
C VAL A 643 33.05 -19.15 5.89
N THR A 644 32.75 -19.12 7.17
CA THR A 644 32.50 -20.32 7.98
C THR A 644 31.06 -20.31 8.46
N LEU A 645 30.29 -21.36 8.13
CA LEU A 645 28.92 -21.55 8.58
C LEU A 645 28.89 -22.66 9.63
N ASN A 646 28.55 -22.31 10.87
CA ASN A 646 28.35 -23.27 11.95
C ASN A 646 26.87 -23.61 12.04
N ILE A 647 26.50 -24.80 11.58
CA ILE A 647 25.12 -25.28 11.52
C ILE A 647 24.68 -25.76 12.90
N TYR A 648 23.55 -25.24 13.40
CA TYR A 648 22.99 -25.58 14.71
C TYR A 648 21.47 -25.80 14.64
N GLY A 649 20.86 -26.21 15.76
CA GLY A 649 19.40 -26.18 15.95
C GLY A 649 18.61 -27.09 15.02
N GLY A 650 19.20 -28.19 14.55
CA GLY A 650 18.55 -29.10 13.59
C GLY A 650 18.53 -28.62 12.14
N GLY A 651 19.32 -27.59 11.81
CA GLY A 651 19.48 -27.12 10.42
C GLY A 651 20.08 -28.19 9.49
N LYS A 652 19.78 -28.09 8.19
CA LYS A 652 20.35 -28.98 7.17
C LYS A 652 21.67 -28.43 6.62
N THR A 653 22.65 -29.30 6.37
CA THR A 653 23.88 -28.93 5.66
C THR A 653 23.54 -28.36 4.28
N PRO A 654 23.85 -27.08 3.98
CA PRO A 654 23.61 -26.50 2.65
C PRO A 654 24.61 -27.04 1.63
N THR A 655 24.20 -27.06 0.35
CA THR A 655 25.16 -27.13 -0.75
C THR A 655 25.73 -25.75 -1.06
N VAL A 656 27.00 -25.67 -1.43
CA VAL A 656 27.71 -24.39 -1.58
C VAL A 656 28.39 -24.27 -2.95
N ARG A 657 28.31 -23.07 -3.52
CA ARG A 657 29.16 -22.59 -4.60
C ARG A 657 29.96 -21.37 -4.12
N ASN A 658 31.24 -21.31 -4.47
CA ASN A 658 32.09 -20.15 -4.17
C ASN A 658 32.33 -19.31 -5.43
N GLY A 659 32.21 -18.00 -5.29
CA GLY A 659 32.61 -17.01 -6.28
C GLY A 659 34.13 -16.87 -6.38
N ALA A 660 34.58 -15.91 -7.18
CA ALA A 660 36.00 -15.66 -7.35
C ALA A 660 36.63 -15.18 -6.03
N GLY A 661 37.72 -15.82 -5.60
CA GLY A 661 38.41 -15.47 -4.35
C GLY A 661 37.71 -15.92 -3.06
N ALA A 662 36.51 -16.50 -3.16
CA ALA A 662 35.73 -16.95 -2.01
C ALA A 662 36.04 -18.41 -1.62
N SER A 663 35.88 -18.72 -0.34
CA SER A 663 35.91 -20.10 0.18
C SER A 663 34.88 -20.26 1.29
N THR A 664 34.27 -21.44 1.40
CA THR A 664 33.27 -21.71 2.44
C THR A 664 33.58 -23.00 3.18
N THR A 665 33.60 -22.91 4.50
CA THR A 665 33.68 -24.04 5.43
C THR A 665 32.32 -24.23 6.07
N VAL A 666 31.75 -25.43 5.98
CA VAL A 666 30.50 -25.78 6.68
C VAL A 666 30.82 -26.71 7.83
N ASN A 667 30.57 -26.23 9.05
CA ASN A 667 30.71 -26.97 10.29
C ASN A 667 29.31 -27.37 10.78
N ASN A 668 28.87 -28.59 10.47
CA ASN A 668 27.67 -29.18 11.02
C ASN A 668 28.04 -30.19 12.11
N SER A 669 28.45 -29.70 13.27
CA SER A 669 28.90 -30.57 14.36
C SER A 669 27.72 -31.34 14.97
N VAL A 670 27.80 -32.67 14.96
CA VAL A 670 26.89 -33.57 15.67
C VAL A 670 27.68 -34.36 16.72
N THR A 671 27.03 -34.73 17.82
CA THR A 671 27.69 -35.50 18.87
C THR A 671 27.66 -37.00 18.57
N LEU A 672 28.81 -37.64 18.66
CA LEU A 672 28.96 -39.09 18.74
C LEU A 672 29.10 -39.45 20.21
N GLU A 673 28.22 -40.31 20.73
CA GLU A 673 28.24 -40.78 22.10
C GLU A 673 28.22 -42.31 22.14
N VAL A 674 29.13 -42.89 22.93
CA VAL A 674 29.03 -44.28 23.37
C VAL A 674 28.96 -44.29 24.88
N ASN A 675 27.86 -44.81 25.43
CA ASN A 675 27.58 -44.79 26.86
C ASN A 675 27.38 -46.21 27.43
N ASN A 676 27.41 -46.32 28.75
CA ASN A 676 27.13 -47.55 29.48
C ASN A 676 26.58 -47.21 30.88
N PRO A 677 25.55 -47.92 31.39
CA PRO A 677 25.05 -47.68 32.75
C PRO A 677 26.01 -48.16 33.87
N ASN A 678 27.05 -48.94 33.56
CA ASN A 678 28.00 -49.48 34.54
C ASN A 678 29.22 -48.57 34.72
N SER A 679 29.55 -48.25 35.98
CA SER A 679 30.72 -47.42 36.35
C SER A 679 32.06 -47.97 35.91
N SER A 680 32.14 -49.28 35.68
CA SER A 680 33.32 -49.96 35.17
C SER A 680 33.64 -49.59 33.71
N PHE A 681 32.78 -48.83 33.04
CA PHE A 681 33.03 -48.34 31.69
C PHE A 681 34.03 -47.19 31.65
N VAL A 682 34.31 -46.52 32.76
CA VAL A 682 35.34 -45.47 32.82
C VAL A 682 36.71 -46.09 32.48
N GLY A 683 37.46 -45.45 31.59
CA GLY A 683 38.74 -45.99 31.07
C GLY A 683 38.57 -46.88 29.83
N ALA A 684 37.34 -47.12 29.36
CA ALA A 684 37.09 -47.83 28.11
C ALA A 684 37.63 -47.05 26.92
N ARG A 685 38.39 -47.70 26.04
CA ARG A 685 38.78 -47.11 24.76
C ARG A 685 37.67 -47.33 23.74
N VAL A 686 37.07 -46.24 23.30
CA VAL A 686 35.96 -46.21 22.34
C VAL A 686 36.49 -45.74 20.98
N THR A 687 36.09 -46.46 19.93
CA THR A 687 36.42 -46.14 18.55
C THR A 687 35.22 -46.24 17.65
N ILE A 688 35.08 -45.31 16.71
CA ILE A 688 34.06 -45.36 15.65
C ILE A 688 34.78 -45.29 14.31
N TYR A 689 34.51 -46.26 13.44
CA TYR A 689 35.07 -46.35 12.09
C TYR A 689 33.99 -46.12 11.04
N ALA A 690 34.30 -45.33 10.02
CA ALA A 690 33.46 -45.21 8.83
C ALA A 690 33.38 -46.56 8.10
N ASN A 691 32.17 -47.00 7.77
CA ASN A 691 31.93 -48.12 6.84
C ASN A 691 31.64 -47.56 5.44
N ALA A 692 31.70 -48.41 4.41
CA ALA A 692 31.29 -48.03 3.06
C ALA A 692 29.81 -47.56 3.01
N GLY A 693 29.50 -46.64 2.07
CA GLY A 693 28.14 -46.16 1.82
C GLY A 693 27.78 -44.79 2.40
N GLY A 694 28.74 -44.07 2.98
CA GLY A 694 28.59 -42.69 3.46
C GLY A 694 29.60 -41.72 2.83
N PRO A 695 29.62 -40.45 3.26
CA PRO A 695 30.54 -39.42 2.74
C PRO A 695 32.01 -39.62 3.13
N GLU A 696 32.30 -40.32 4.23
CA GLU A 696 33.66 -40.59 4.69
C GLU A 696 34.27 -41.81 4.00
N THR A 697 35.59 -41.79 3.84
CA THR A 697 36.31 -42.96 3.30
C THR A 697 36.21 -44.13 4.29
N GLU A 698 35.87 -45.33 3.81
CA GLU A 698 35.80 -46.53 4.64
C GLU A 698 37.11 -46.75 5.42
N GLY A 699 36.97 -47.11 6.70
CA GLY A 699 38.09 -47.32 7.63
C GLY A 699 38.58 -46.05 8.34
N THR A 700 38.10 -44.86 7.97
CA THR A 700 38.43 -43.61 8.67
C THR A 700 37.99 -43.68 10.12
N VAL A 701 38.88 -43.30 11.04
CA VAL A 701 38.56 -43.20 12.48
C VAL A 701 37.84 -41.88 12.70
N LEU A 702 36.55 -41.96 13.03
CA LEU A 702 35.68 -40.81 13.29
C LEU A 702 35.63 -40.46 14.78
N MET A 703 35.89 -41.45 15.64
CA MET A 703 36.05 -41.23 17.07
C MET A 703 37.14 -42.12 17.64
N LEU A 704 37.95 -41.57 18.56
CA LEU A 704 38.94 -42.30 19.35
C LEU A 704 39.08 -41.63 20.71
N GLU A 705 38.24 -42.04 21.66
CA GLU A 705 38.15 -41.41 22.97
C GLU A 705 38.19 -42.44 24.10
N GLU A 706 38.53 -41.97 25.30
CA GLU A 706 38.40 -42.76 26.52
C GLU A 706 37.11 -42.37 27.26
N ALA A 707 36.34 -43.36 27.70
CA ALA A 707 35.12 -43.09 28.44
C ALA A 707 35.42 -42.53 29.84
N ILE A 708 34.69 -41.49 30.22
CA ILE A 708 34.80 -40.79 31.50
C ILE A 708 33.52 -40.93 32.31
N ASN A 709 33.60 -40.57 33.60
CA ASN A 709 32.42 -40.34 34.43
C ASN A 709 32.05 -38.86 34.32
N ASP A 710 30.96 -38.56 33.61
CA ASP A 710 30.41 -37.22 33.49
C ASP A 710 29.11 -37.11 34.29
N ALA A 711 29.22 -36.56 35.51
CA ALA A 711 28.11 -36.37 36.43
C ALA A 711 27.25 -37.64 36.69
N GLY A 712 27.88 -38.82 36.71
CA GLY A 712 27.19 -40.11 36.93
C GLY A 712 26.80 -40.84 35.64
N VAL A 713 27.08 -40.27 34.47
CA VAL A 713 26.92 -40.92 33.17
C VAL A 713 28.30 -41.36 32.67
N TYR A 714 28.47 -42.67 32.44
CA TYR A 714 29.73 -43.23 31.95
C TYR A 714 29.72 -43.24 30.42
N ARG A 715 30.48 -42.35 29.79
CA ARG A 715 30.42 -42.11 28.34
C ARG A 715 31.73 -41.65 27.74
N ALA A 716 31.91 -41.96 26.46
CA ALA A 716 32.87 -41.29 25.60
C ALA A 716 32.08 -40.45 24.59
N THR A 717 32.49 -39.20 24.36
CA THR A 717 31.80 -38.27 23.46
C THR A 717 32.80 -37.59 22.54
N GLN A 718 32.45 -37.42 21.26
CA GLN A 718 33.23 -36.64 20.31
C GLN A 718 32.33 -35.88 19.36
N ASP A 719 32.70 -34.64 19.06
CA ASP A 719 32.07 -33.84 18.03
C ASP A 719 32.52 -34.32 16.65
N TYR A 720 31.56 -34.48 15.74
CA TYR A 720 31.78 -34.94 14.37
C TYR A 720 31.12 -33.98 13.37
N ASN A 721 31.86 -33.54 12.37
CA ASN A 721 31.31 -32.69 11.32
C ASN A 721 30.44 -33.52 10.35
N PHE A 722 29.13 -33.48 10.51
CA PHE A 722 28.17 -34.25 9.74
C PHE A 722 28.05 -33.75 8.29
N LEU A 723 28.55 -34.55 7.35
CA LEU A 723 28.45 -34.30 5.91
C LEU A 723 27.29 -35.05 5.22
N GLY A 724 26.68 -36.00 5.92
CA GLY A 724 25.63 -36.88 5.41
C GLY A 724 25.58 -38.19 6.21
N ASN A 725 24.53 -38.99 6.00
CA ASN A 725 24.37 -40.26 6.71
C ASN A 725 25.61 -41.14 6.49
N GLN A 726 26.28 -41.50 7.58
CA GLN A 726 27.52 -42.26 7.55
C GLN A 726 27.34 -43.58 8.30
N PRO A 727 27.25 -44.72 7.61
CA PRO A 727 27.31 -46.04 8.24
C PRO A 727 28.63 -46.20 9.00
N VAL A 728 28.58 -46.78 10.21
CA VAL A 728 29.77 -46.92 11.06
C VAL A 728 29.83 -48.24 11.81
N THR A 729 31.03 -48.64 12.19
CA THR A 729 31.29 -49.68 13.19
C THR A 729 31.78 -49.04 14.48
N VAL A 730 31.08 -49.31 15.58
CA VAL A 730 31.41 -48.82 16.93
C VAL A 730 32.06 -49.95 17.72
N ARG A 731 33.21 -49.67 18.31
CA ARG A 731 33.97 -50.60 19.14
C ARG A 731 34.31 -49.97 20.48
N ALA A 732 34.13 -50.73 21.56
CA ALA A 732 34.56 -50.31 22.89
C ALA A 732 35.34 -51.46 23.56
N LYS A 733 36.51 -51.16 24.12
CA LYS A 733 37.41 -52.16 24.72
C LYS A 733 37.94 -51.70 26.08
N LEU A 734 37.90 -52.59 27.06
CA LEU A 734 38.60 -52.45 28.35
C LEU A 734 39.12 -53.82 28.79
N LYS A 735 40.28 -53.84 29.44
CA LYS A 735 40.86 -55.07 29.99
C LYS A 735 39.93 -55.68 31.04
N GLY A 736 39.71 -56.99 30.98
CA GLY A 736 38.80 -57.72 31.88
C GLY A 736 37.35 -57.84 31.37
N PHE A 737 37.05 -57.31 30.18
CA PHE A 737 35.74 -57.38 29.54
C PHE A 737 35.86 -57.91 28.11
N ILE A 738 34.82 -58.59 27.63
CA ILE A 738 34.72 -58.99 26.22
C ILE A 738 34.58 -57.72 25.36
N PRO A 739 35.34 -57.55 24.27
CA PRO A 739 35.19 -56.41 23.36
C PRO A 739 33.76 -56.23 22.86
N PHE A 740 33.22 -55.02 22.97
CA PHE A 740 31.93 -54.66 22.37
C PHE A 740 32.14 -54.18 20.94
N GLU A 741 31.32 -54.67 20.02
CA GLU A 741 31.27 -54.24 18.62
C GLU A 741 29.83 -54.21 18.15
N THR A 742 29.43 -53.12 17.49
CA THR A 742 28.13 -53.00 16.84
C THR A 742 28.24 -52.11 15.60
N THR A 743 27.22 -52.12 14.76
CA THR A 743 27.11 -51.20 13.62
C THR A 743 26.03 -50.16 13.89
N GLY A 744 26.21 -48.96 13.34
CA GLY A 744 25.24 -47.87 13.42
C GLY A 744 25.28 -46.98 12.19
N THR A 745 24.58 -45.86 12.26
CA THR A 745 24.66 -44.81 11.24
C THR A 745 24.67 -43.48 11.96
N ILE A 746 25.69 -42.67 11.73
CA ILE A 746 25.69 -41.28 12.15
C ILE A 746 24.64 -40.57 11.28
N THR A 747 23.73 -39.87 11.93
CA THR A 747 22.66 -39.09 11.29
C THR A 747 22.84 -37.61 11.61
N SER A 748 21.92 -36.76 11.13
CA SER A 748 21.89 -35.34 11.49
C SER A 748 21.68 -35.09 12.99
N ASN A 749 21.25 -36.10 13.75
CA ASN A 749 21.13 -36.04 15.22
C ASN A 749 22.38 -36.60 15.93
N GLY A 750 23.44 -36.93 15.18
CA GLY A 750 24.60 -37.63 15.69
C GLY A 750 24.39 -39.14 15.77
N LEU A 751 25.07 -39.76 16.73
CA LEU A 751 24.99 -41.19 17.02
C LEU A 751 25.09 -41.39 18.53
N THR A 752 24.16 -42.15 19.11
CA THR A 752 24.25 -42.62 20.50
C THR A 752 24.18 -44.14 20.52
N VAL A 753 25.18 -44.78 21.11
CA VAL A 753 25.24 -46.24 21.27
C VAL A 753 25.42 -46.60 22.74
N THR A 754 24.54 -47.44 23.28
CA THR A 754 24.75 -48.02 24.61
C THR A 754 25.52 -49.33 24.49
N ALA A 755 26.77 -49.31 24.93
CA ALA A 755 27.61 -50.50 25.01
C ALA A 755 27.24 -51.30 26.26
N ILE A 756 26.73 -52.52 26.10
CA ILE A 756 26.47 -53.44 27.22
C ILE A 756 27.62 -54.44 27.27
N TRP A 757 28.33 -54.49 28.41
CA TRP A 757 29.53 -55.30 28.56
C TRP A 757 29.31 -56.55 29.38
N GLN A 758 29.97 -57.63 28.96
CA GLN A 758 30.08 -58.87 29.70
C GLN A 758 31.51 -59.00 30.22
N VAL A 759 31.65 -59.33 31.50
CA VAL A 759 32.96 -59.62 32.12
C VAL A 759 33.57 -60.82 31.41
N ASP A 760 34.84 -60.72 31.03
CA ASP A 760 35.55 -61.84 30.43
C ASP A 760 36.00 -62.81 31.54
N SER A 761 35.27 -63.91 31.68
CA SER A 761 35.56 -64.93 32.70
C SER A 761 36.88 -65.70 32.48
N ILE A 762 37.57 -65.50 31.34
CA ILE A 762 38.79 -66.23 30.98
C ILE A 762 40.06 -65.45 31.35
N VAL A 763 39.94 -64.14 31.64
CA VAL A 763 41.07 -63.26 31.96
C VAL A 763 40.87 -62.64 33.35
N VAL A 764 41.21 -63.41 34.40
CA VAL A 764 41.45 -62.88 35.75
C VAL A 764 42.94 -62.69 35.96
#